data_AF-A0A839SEX0-F1
#
_entry.id   AF-A0A839SEX0-F1
#
_cell.length_a   1.000
_cell.length_b   1.000
_cell.length_c   1.000
_cell.angle_alpha   90.00
_cell.angle_beta   90.00
_cell.angle_gamma   90.00
#
_symmetry.space_group_name_H-M   'P 1'
#
loop_
_entity.id
_entity.type
_entity.pdbx_description
1 polymer ?
#
loop_
_entity_poly.entity_id
_entity_poly.type
_entity_poly.pdbx_seq_one_letter_code
_entity_poly.pdbx_strand_id
1 'polypeptide(L)'
;MRLLIATTLILCTFLRGLAQVTPSGIFSDHMVLQRGQDIPVWGRAATKTKVKVTIDGQSASATANEKGAWKTILKPMIAGGPYVMTISSGKETLVYHDVMVGEVWICSGQSNMEFQLRNALGYNFEQKNAPSQTIRQFRVTDKMSLQPETDIKEGNWVKADTNTVGDFTAVGYFFAKQLSKQLNVTVGLIYSNWGGTLAEDWISKEAMLNSPELGEAAKNIPDTWDGVKQRIDKQLKDWAYNKKQVTNYSAEQLAGEPAAFFGDWQKASAPASWEWTGKLYSYRGEGFMQHTVKLDSSYVARHSVLSLGQTDADLELYVNGKLIKKGASSGNFQLDLPAGTWKPGDNSVLINLQSRQKNPSWFGMGLTGGANDLYVRFADTTINLADNNWYVMPDLSKPYHFDFLPNNTAFSLYNAMISPLIPYAIAGVIWYQGESNADKAFQYRTTFPLLITDWRSKWNRDFPFLFVQLSSFGGMQNSNIGSNWAELREAQTMTLQLPNTGMAVTTDIGDALNIHPRDKADVGLRLASKALTMVYHLQGFAESPLYTSADFSAGYAIVNFKNAVNGLMAKDKYGYIKGFELAGADHKFYYAQAGIIDGGKVKVWCSQVPKPVAVRYAWTDAPIEANLYNMEGFPVGPFRSDSWKGTTEGKKFE
;
A
#
# COMPACT_ATOMS: atom_id res chain seq x y z
N MET A 1 -38.78 52.81 -60.57
CA MET A 1 -39.63 51.95 -59.73
C MET A 1 -38.76 51.35 -58.62
N ARG A 2 -38.95 51.85 -57.39
CA ARG A 2 -38.67 51.25 -56.05
C ARG A 2 -37.29 50.61 -55.80
N LEU A 3 -36.41 51.28 -55.03
CA LEU A 3 -36.25 51.14 -53.57
C LEU A 3 -36.15 49.68 -53.09
N LEU A 4 -34.98 49.30 -52.54
CA LEU A 4 -34.89 48.83 -51.16
C LEU A 4 -33.42 48.86 -50.69
N ILE A 5 -33.14 49.78 -49.77
CA ILE A 5 -31.93 49.81 -48.94
C ILE A 5 -32.19 48.85 -47.78
N ALA A 6 -31.41 47.78 -47.67
CA ALA A 6 -31.42 46.89 -46.52
C ALA A 6 -30.14 47.11 -45.71
N THR A 7 -30.23 47.97 -44.70
CA THR A 7 -29.20 48.23 -43.70
C THR A 7 -29.13 47.03 -42.75
N THR A 8 -28.18 46.12 -42.95
CA THR A 8 -27.91 45.03 -42.00
C THR A 8 -27.03 45.57 -40.87
N LEU A 9 -27.67 45.98 -39.78
CA LEU A 9 -27.01 46.34 -38.53
C LEU A 9 -26.43 45.06 -37.90
N ILE A 10 -25.12 44.84 -38.03
CA ILE A 10 -24.40 43.78 -37.32
C ILE A 10 -24.38 44.15 -35.83
N LEU A 11 -25.34 43.61 -35.08
CA LEU A 11 -25.35 43.68 -33.63
C LEU A 11 -24.29 42.70 -33.11
N CYS A 12 -23.04 43.17 -32.98
CA CYS A 12 -21.99 42.50 -32.21
C CYS A 12 -22.44 42.44 -30.74
N THR A 13 -23.21 41.41 -30.40
CA THR A 13 -23.45 41.01 -29.02
C THR A 13 -22.13 40.51 -28.46
N PHE A 14 -21.40 41.40 -27.79
CA PHE A 14 -20.36 41.00 -26.85
C PHE A 14 -21.04 40.23 -25.71
N LEU A 15 -21.25 38.93 -25.90
CA LEU A 15 -21.39 37.99 -24.81
C LEU A 15 -20.06 38.05 -24.03
N ARG A 16 -19.97 39.00 -23.09
CA ARG A 16 -18.99 38.93 -22.02
C ARG A 16 -19.39 37.72 -21.19
N GLY A 17 -18.87 36.55 -21.55
CA GLY A 17 -18.94 35.37 -20.70
C GLY A 17 -18.51 35.81 -19.30
N LEU A 18 -19.37 35.59 -18.31
CA LEU A 18 -19.00 35.77 -16.91
C LEU A 18 -17.75 34.91 -16.70
N ALA A 19 -16.62 35.58 -16.44
CA ALA A 19 -15.34 34.91 -16.26
C ALA A 19 -15.36 34.15 -14.93
N GLN A 20 -15.81 32.89 -14.96
CA GLN A 20 -15.85 32.03 -13.79
C GLN A 20 -14.43 31.77 -13.29
N VAL A 21 -14.12 32.19 -12.05
CA VAL A 21 -12.90 31.78 -11.35
C VAL A 21 -13.14 30.42 -10.69
N THR A 22 -12.23 29.49 -10.89
CA THR A 22 -12.29 28.13 -10.33
C THR A 22 -10.97 27.84 -9.64
N PRO A 23 -10.85 28.15 -8.34
CA PRO A 23 -9.71 27.73 -7.52
C PRO A 23 -9.57 26.20 -7.52
N SER A 24 -8.37 25.73 -7.21
CA SER A 24 -8.15 24.29 -7.04
C SER A 24 -9.09 23.69 -5.99
N GLY A 25 -9.56 22.46 -6.23
CA GLY A 25 -10.51 21.78 -5.34
C GLY A 25 -9.99 21.48 -3.94
N ILE A 26 -8.69 21.66 -3.70
CA ILE A 26 -8.11 21.61 -2.34
C ILE A 26 -8.52 22.81 -1.46
N PHE A 27 -8.96 23.91 -2.06
CA PHE A 27 -9.44 25.09 -1.33
C PHE A 27 -10.94 24.96 -1.09
N SER A 28 -11.32 24.71 0.16
CA SER A 28 -12.71 24.63 0.62
C SER A 28 -12.86 25.31 1.99
N ASP A 29 -14.10 25.40 2.47
CA ASP A 29 -14.35 25.67 3.88
C ASP A 29 -13.61 24.66 4.75
N HIS A 30 -13.30 25.06 5.99
CA HIS A 30 -12.57 24.28 6.97
C HIS A 30 -11.11 23.93 6.62
N MET A 31 -10.52 24.49 5.56
CA MET A 31 -9.14 24.14 5.19
C MET A 31 -8.07 24.53 6.22
N VAL A 32 -6.90 23.89 6.13
CA VAL A 32 -5.72 24.20 6.93
C VAL A 32 -4.57 24.59 6.00
N LEU A 33 -4.12 25.83 6.08
CA LEU A 33 -2.94 26.33 5.35
C LEU A 33 -1.67 26.13 6.19
N GLN A 34 -0.56 25.78 5.56
CA GLN A 34 0.70 25.57 6.26
C GLN A 34 1.27 26.88 6.82
N ARG A 35 1.57 26.89 8.12
CA ARG A 35 2.21 28.01 8.82
C ARG A 35 3.69 28.13 8.47
N GLY A 36 4.23 29.35 8.62
CA GLY A 36 5.66 29.61 8.53
C GLY A 36 6.27 29.39 7.13
N GLN A 37 5.44 29.25 6.10
CA GLN A 37 5.86 29.05 4.72
C GLN A 37 5.00 29.90 3.79
N ASP A 38 5.52 30.20 2.59
CA ASP A 38 4.73 30.80 1.53
C ASP A 38 3.49 29.94 1.27
N ILE A 39 2.35 30.57 1.00
CA ILE A 39 1.06 29.90 0.78
C ILE A 39 0.65 30.14 -0.68
N PRO A 40 0.96 29.20 -1.59
CA PRO A 40 0.49 29.26 -2.96
C PRO A 40 -1.02 29.06 -3.03
N VAL A 41 -1.70 29.89 -3.83
CA VAL A 41 -3.11 29.75 -4.16
C VAL A 41 -3.24 29.80 -5.67
N TRP A 42 -3.93 28.82 -6.26
CA TRP A 42 -3.99 28.65 -7.71
C TRP A 42 -5.35 28.13 -8.16
N GLY A 43 -5.56 28.18 -9.48
CA GLY A 43 -6.75 27.65 -10.13
C GLY A 43 -6.82 28.07 -11.59
N ARG A 44 -8.05 28.10 -12.11
CA ARG A 44 -8.39 28.57 -13.46
C ARG A 44 -9.27 29.81 -13.43
N ALA A 45 -9.20 30.60 -14.49
CA ALA A 45 -10.08 31.72 -14.79
C ALA A 45 -10.06 32.01 -16.29
N ALA A 46 -10.92 32.91 -16.77
CA ALA A 46 -10.81 33.40 -18.14
C ALA A 46 -9.43 34.03 -18.39
N THR A 47 -8.88 33.83 -19.60
CA THR A 47 -7.53 34.29 -19.95
C THR A 47 -7.36 35.78 -19.73
N LYS A 48 -6.16 36.20 -19.29
CA LYS A 48 -5.80 37.60 -19.01
C LYS A 48 -6.64 38.28 -17.92
N THR A 49 -7.44 37.52 -17.16
CA THR A 49 -8.23 38.05 -16.04
C THR A 49 -7.40 38.13 -14.77
N LYS A 50 -7.55 39.21 -14.01
CA LYS A 50 -6.90 39.40 -12.70
C LYS A 50 -7.71 38.72 -11.61
N VAL A 51 -7.05 37.85 -10.85
CA VAL A 51 -7.56 37.19 -9.65
C VAL A 51 -6.88 37.79 -8.42
N LYS A 52 -7.66 38.11 -7.39
CA LYS A 52 -7.17 38.62 -6.11
C LYS A 52 -7.58 37.66 -4.98
N VAL A 53 -6.61 37.31 -4.14
CA VAL A 53 -6.81 36.50 -2.94
C VAL A 53 -6.58 37.37 -1.71
N THR A 54 -7.46 37.29 -0.71
CA THR A 54 -7.32 37.99 0.58
C THR A 54 -7.55 37.04 1.75
N ILE A 55 -6.77 37.19 2.81
CA ILE A 55 -6.96 36.50 4.09
C ILE A 55 -6.27 37.33 5.18
N ASP A 56 -6.92 37.52 6.32
CA ASP A 56 -6.33 38.18 7.51
C ASP A 56 -5.58 39.50 7.21
N GLY A 57 -6.22 40.42 6.49
CA GLY A 57 -5.64 41.71 6.10
C GLY A 57 -4.56 41.64 5.00
N GLN A 58 -4.04 40.46 4.68
CA GLN A 58 -3.12 40.24 3.57
C GLN A 58 -3.87 40.10 2.23
N SER A 59 -3.23 40.51 1.14
CA SER A 59 -3.72 40.25 -0.20
C SER A 59 -2.60 39.92 -1.19
N ALA A 60 -2.91 39.07 -2.16
CA ALA A 60 -2.05 38.76 -3.29
C ALA A 60 -2.89 38.74 -4.58
N SER A 61 -2.26 38.90 -5.73
CA SER A 61 -2.97 38.87 -7.02
C SER A 61 -2.15 38.17 -8.09
N ALA A 62 -2.83 37.65 -9.10
CA ALA A 62 -2.24 37.06 -10.29
C ALA A 62 -3.11 37.33 -11.51
N THR A 63 -2.54 37.21 -12.70
CA THR A 63 -3.28 37.26 -13.97
C THR A 63 -3.28 35.87 -14.58
N ALA A 64 -4.45 35.39 -15.00
CA ALA A 64 -4.58 34.11 -15.69
C ALA A 64 -3.83 34.14 -17.02
N ASN A 65 -3.05 33.10 -17.30
CA ASN A 65 -2.28 32.98 -18.52
C ASN A 65 -3.17 32.62 -19.73
N GLU A 66 -2.56 32.38 -20.89
CA GLU A 66 -3.26 32.04 -22.14
C GLU A 66 -4.02 30.71 -22.08
N LYS A 67 -3.66 29.83 -21.14
CA LYS A 67 -4.37 28.57 -20.85
C LYS A 67 -5.41 28.72 -19.73
N GLY A 68 -5.59 29.94 -19.21
CA GLY A 68 -6.51 30.26 -18.12
C GLY A 68 -6.00 29.88 -16.73
N ALA A 69 -4.76 29.40 -16.58
CA ALA A 69 -4.21 29.08 -15.27
C ALA A 69 -3.67 30.32 -14.57
N TRP A 70 -3.89 30.44 -13.27
CA TRP A 70 -3.34 31.51 -12.43
C TRP A 70 -2.77 30.92 -11.13
N LYS A 71 -1.75 31.58 -10.58
CA LYS A 71 -1.16 31.27 -9.28
C LYS A 71 -0.69 32.55 -8.62
N THR A 72 -1.05 32.77 -7.37
CA THR A 72 -0.51 33.84 -6.52
C THR A 72 0.06 33.24 -5.23
N ILE A 73 0.86 34.00 -4.51
CA ILE A 73 1.54 33.54 -3.29
C ILE A 73 1.24 34.55 -2.18
N LEU A 74 0.62 34.05 -1.12
CA LEU A 74 0.45 34.76 0.15
C LEU A 74 1.71 34.55 1.01
N LYS A 75 2.14 35.57 1.76
CA LYS A 75 3.33 35.46 2.62
C LYS A 75 3.08 34.51 3.79
N PRO A 76 4.15 34.00 4.45
CA PRO A 76 4.03 33.16 5.61
C PRO A 76 3.18 33.77 6.72
N MET A 77 2.30 32.95 7.28
CA MET A 77 1.44 33.30 8.41
C MET A 77 1.83 32.49 9.65
N ILE A 78 1.64 33.07 10.83
CA ILE A 78 1.71 32.34 12.10
C ILE A 78 0.46 31.48 12.28
N ALA A 79 0.54 30.45 13.12
CA ALA A 79 -0.61 29.60 13.40
C ALA A 79 -1.77 30.40 14.00
N GLY A 80 -3.01 30.11 13.59
CA GLY A 80 -4.20 30.81 14.05
C GLY A 80 -5.44 30.53 13.22
N GLY A 81 -6.43 31.40 13.34
CA GLY A 81 -7.77 31.27 12.77
C GLY A 81 -8.84 31.06 13.85
N PRO A 82 -10.12 30.88 13.47
CA PRO A 82 -10.59 30.79 12.09
C PRO A 82 -10.52 32.12 11.35
N TYR A 83 -9.97 32.12 10.15
CA TYR A 83 -9.97 33.24 9.22
C TYR A 83 -11.04 33.06 8.14
N VAL A 84 -11.28 34.14 7.39
CA VAL A 84 -12.03 34.13 6.14
C VAL A 84 -11.07 34.39 4.99
N MET A 85 -11.00 33.49 4.02
CA MET A 85 -10.28 33.69 2.77
C MET A 85 -11.27 34.07 1.67
N THR A 86 -10.90 35.02 0.82
CA THR A 86 -11.71 35.44 -0.31
C THR A 86 -10.90 35.38 -1.60
N ILE A 87 -11.48 34.81 -2.66
CA ILE A 87 -10.92 34.81 -4.00
C ILE A 87 -11.87 35.55 -4.92
N SER A 88 -11.40 36.62 -5.56
CA SER A 88 -12.23 37.50 -6.38
C SER A 88 -11.66 37.71 -7.78
N SER A 89 -12.56 37.81 -8.75
CA SER A 89 -12.26 38.06 -10.16
C SER A 89 -13.40 38.87 -10.78
N GLY A 90 -13.13 40.14 -11.11
CA GLY A 90 -14.18 41.04 -11.61
C GLY A 90 -15.31 41.23 -10.58
N LYS A 91 -16.52 40.72 -10.90
CA LYS A 91 -17.70 40.77 -10.01
C LYS A 91 -17.90 39.49 -9.18
N GLU A 92 -17.17 38.42 -9.50
CA GLU A 92 -17.28 37.16 -8.79
C GLU A 92 -16.40 37.17 -7.54
N THR A 93 -16.93 36.61 -6.46
CA THR A 93 -16.25 36.52 -5.17
C THR A 93 -16.62 35.19 -4.52
N LEU A 94 -15.62 34.34 -4.34
CA LEU A 94 -15.70 33.08 -3.59
C LEU A 94 -15.20 33.34 -2.17
N VAL A 95 -15.96 32.89 -1.17
CA VAL A 95 -15.65 33.11 0.25
C VAL A 95 -15.51 31.75 0.93
N TYR A 96 -14.38 31.54 1.59
CA TYR A 96 -14.07 30.35 2.36
C TYR A 96 -13.99 30.70 3.84
N HIS A 97 -14.74 29.98 4.65
CA HIS A 97 -14.88 30.18 6.09
C HIS A 97 -14.10 29.14 6.87
N ASP A 98 -13.84 29.46 8.14
CA ASP A 98 -13.16 28.56 9.06
C ASP A 98 -11.79 28.12 8.52
N VAL A 99 -11.03 29.06 7.96
CA VAL A 99 -9.69 28.79 7.43
C VAL A 99 -8.68 28.84 8.56
N MET A 100 -7.98 27.73 8.81
CA MET A 100 -6.93 27.67 9.83
C MET A 100 -5.55 27.83 9.20
N VAL A 101 -4.62 28.41 9.95
CA VAL A 101 -3.19 28.32 9.65
C VAL A 101 -2.55 27.43 10.71
N GLY A 102 -1.89 26.36 10.28
CA GLY A 102 -1.43 25.28 11.15
C GLY A 102 -0.34 24.42 10.51
N GLU A 103 -0.32 23.13 10.85
CA GLU A 103 0.58 22.15 10.21
C GLU A 103 -0.20 21.32 9.20
N VAL A 104 0.38 21.07 8.02
CA VAL A 104 -0.23 20.29 6.94
C VAL A 104 0.67 19.13 6.59
N TRP A 105 0.16 17.91 6.70
CA TRP A 105 0.90 16.69 6.42
C TRP A 105 0.17 15.83 5.38
N ILE A 106 0.90 15.33 4.38
CA ILE A 106 0.36 14.33 3.46
C ILE A 106 0.45 12.96 4.12
N CYS A 107 -0.66 12.23 4.15
CA CYS A 107 -0.79 10.86 4.63
C CYS A 107 -0.95 9.93 3.43
N SER A 108 0.14 9.27 3.03
CA SER A 108 0.19 8.48 1.79
C SER A 108 0.75 7.07 1.96
N GLY A 109 0.64 6.28 0.90
CA GLY A 109 0.97 4.86 0.87
C GLY A 109 -0.25 4.01 0.52
N GLN A 110 -0.37 2.87 1.20
CA GLN A 110 -1.39 1.86 0.89
C GLN A 110 -2.35 1.59 2.06
N SER A 111 -2.91 0.38 2.11
CA SER A 111 -4.04 -0.01 2.96
C SER A 111 -3.81 0.21 4.45
N ASN A 112 -2.57 0.14 4.93
CA ASN A 112 -2.26 0.44 6.33
C ASN A 112 -2.31 1.95 6.68
N MET A 113 -2.08 2.84 5.71
CA MET A 113 -2.35 4.29 5.82
C MET A 113 -3.83 4.61 5.59
N GLU A 114 -4.46 3.90 4.66
CA GLU A 114 -5.90 4.00 4.33
C GLU A 114 -6.80 3.55 5.50
N PHE A 115 -6.25 2.71 6.38
CA PHE A 115 -6.98 2.09 7.48
C PHE A 115 -7.75 3.13 8.31
N GLN A 116 -9.08 3.03 8.26
CA GLN A 116 -9.98 4.01 8.85
C GLN A 116 -10.03 3.91 10.37
N LEU A 117 -10.19 5.05 11.05
CA LEU A 117 -10.23 5.11 12.51
C LEU A 117 -11.36 4.26 13.11
N ARG A 118 -12.51 4.13 12.42
CA ARG A 118 -13.62 3.26 12.85
C ARG A 118 -13.23 1.79 13.06
N ASN A 119 -12.18 1.34 12.40
CA ASN A 119 -11.70 -0.04 12.48
C ASN A 119 -10.57 -0.21 13.51
N ALA A 120 -9.99 0.88 14.00
CA ALA A 120 -8.86 0.86 14.92
C ALA A 120 -9.27 0.51 16.36
N LEU A 121 -8.32 0.05 17.16
CA LEU A 121 -8.53 -0.08 18.61
C LEU A 121 -8.79 1.29 19.23
N GLY A 122 -9.68 1.35 20.22
CA GLY A 122 -10.02 2.60 20.92
C GLY A 122 -10.99 3.53 20.19
N TYR A 123 -11.52 3.16 19.01
CA TYR A 123 -12.39 4.02 18.20
C TYR A 123 -13.51 4.71 18.99
N ASN A 124 -14.29 3.98 19.81
CA ASN A 124 -15.42 4.58 20.55
C ASN A 124 -14.99 5.73 21.47
N PHE A 125 -13.79 5.64 22.06
CA PHE A 125 -13.23 6.71 22.87
C PHE A 125 -12.84 7.90 21.98
N GLU A 126 -12.16 7.65 20.87
CA GLU A 126 -11.73 8.71 19.96
C GLU A 126 -12.92 9.40 19.28
N GLN A 127 -13.96 8.66 18.89
CA GLN A 127 -15.20 9.19 18.33
C GLN A 127 -15.87 10.18 19.29
N LYS A 128 -15.99 9.84 20.57
CA LYS A 128 -16.58 10.71 21.58
C LYS A 128 -15.77 11.99 21.81
N ASN A 129 -14.44 11.90 21.73
CA ASN A 129 -13.54 13.02 22.02
C ASN A 129 -13.15 13.85 20.79
N ALA A 130 -13.44 13.38 19.57
CA ALA A 130 -13.07 14.03 18.33
C ALA A 130 -13.44 15.52 18.25
N PRO A 131 -14.64 15.97 18.70
CA PRO A 131 -14.99 17.40 18.66
C PRO A 131 -14.06 18.33 19.46
N SER A 132 -13.29 17.79 20.40
CA SER A 132 -12.30 18.55 21.19
C SER A 132 -10.92 18.64 20.53
N GLN A 133 -10.71 17.91 19.43
CA GLN A 133 -9.43 17.86 18.72
C GLN A 133 -9.40 18.89 17.59
N THR A 134 -8.30 19.64 17.46
CA THR A 134 -8.11 20.58 16.35
C THR A 134 -7.44 19.88 15.16
N ILE A 135 -8.12 18.89 14.58
CA ILE A 135 -7.64 18.08 13.46
C ILE A 135 -8.63 18.17 12.29
N ARG A 136 -8.10 18.25 11.08
CA ARG A 136 -8.89 18.29 9.85
C ARG A 136 -8.28 17.38 8.78
N GLN A 137 -9.10 16.84 7.89
CA GLN A 137 -8.64 15.99 6.81
C GLN A 137 -9.23 16.44 5.47
N PHE A 138 -8.43 16.41 4.42
CA PHE A 138 -8.86 16.50 3.04
C PHE A 138 -8.61 15.14 2.37
N ARG A 139 -9.65 14.47 1.88
CA ARG A 139 -9.50 13.22 1.12
C ARG A 139 -9.32 13.55 -0.36
N VAL A 140 -8.21 13.11 -0.92
CA VAL A 140 -8.00 13.06 -2.36
C VAL A 140 -8.79 11.88 -2.91
N THR A 141 -9.61 12.09 -3.94
CA THR A 141 -10.38 11.01 -4.58
C THR A 141 -9.45 10.00 -5.23
N ASP A 142 -9.73 8.72 -5.03
CA ASP A 142 -8.99 7.62 -5.63
C ASP A 142 -9.18 7.64 -7.15
N LYS A 143 -8.08 7.89 -7.85
CA LYS A 143 -8.08 8.07 -9.30
C LYS A 143 -6.74 7.70 -9.90
N MET A 144 -6.78 7.18 -11.13
CA MET A 144 -5.59 6.95 -11.95
C MET A 144 -5.57 7.92 -13.13
N SER A 145 -4.38 8.34 -13.52
CA SER A 145 -4.17 9.08 -14.77
C SER A 145 -2.83 8.73 -15.41
N LEU A 146 -2.81 8.52 -16.71
CA LEU A 146 -1.55 8.35 -17.46
C LEU A 146 -0.79 9.67 -17.66
N GLN A 147 -1.44 10.81 -17.41
CA GLN A 147 -0.85 12.14 -17.54
C GLN A 147 -0.96 12.92 -16.22
N PRO A 148 0.07 13.69 -15.83
CA PRO A 148 0.02 14.49 -14.61
C PRO A 148 -1.18 15.44 -14.61
N GLU A 149 -2.03 15.33 -13.59
CA GLU A 149 -3.10 16.28 -13.35
C GLU A 149 -2.53 17.53 -12.68
N THR A 150 -3.13 18.68 -13.02
CA THR A 150 -2.69 20.00 -12.54
C THR A 150 -3.62 20.56 -11.48
N ASP A 151 -4.71 19.86 -11.19
CA ASP A 151 -5.74 20.30 -10.26
C ASP A 151 -6.56 19.13 -9.70
N ILE A 152 -6.97 19.27 -8.45
CA ILE A 152 -7.98 18.44 -7.81
C ILE A 152 -9.35 19.02 -8.17
N LYS A 153 -10.24 18.20 -8.73
CA LYS A 153 -11.56 18.67 -9.18
C LYS A 153 -12.61 18.74 -8.07
N GLU A 154 -12.48 17.88 -7.07
CA GLU A 154 -13.47 17.70 -6.01
C GLU A 154 -12.79 17.26 -4.71
N GLY A 155 -13.47 17.53 -3.60
CA GLY A 155 -12.99 17.23 -2.26
C GLY A 155 -13.38 18.35 -1.30
N ASN A 156 -13.41 18.04 -0.01
CA ASN A 156 -13.67 19.02 1.04
C ASN A 156 -12.79 18.71 2.24
N TRP A 157 -12.32 19.77 2.89
CA TRP A 157 -11.76 19.65 4.23
C TRP A 157 -12.87 19.36 5.22
N VAL A 158 -12.69 18.31 6.01
CA VAL A 158 -13.61 17.89 7.07
C VAL A 158 -12.93 18.03 8.43
N LYS A 159 -13.65 18.53 9.42
CA LYS A 159 -13.18 18.56 10.82
C LYS A 159 -13.32 17.19 11.43
N ALA A 160 -12.44 16.85 12.38
CA ALA A 160 -12.66 15.69 13.24
C ALA A 160 -13.82 15.97 14.19
N ASP A 161 -14.93 15.27 14.03
CA ASP A 161 -16.08 15.29 14.93
C ASP A 161 -16.66 13.89 15.11
N THR A 162 -17.70 13.77 15.95
CA THR A 162 -18.33 12.48 16.29
C THR A 162 -18.83 11.71 15.07
N ASN A 163 -19.24 12.40 14.00
CA ASN A 163 -19.85 11.82 12.81
C ASN A 163 -18.83 11.58 11.69
N THR A 164 -17.78 12.40 11.61
CA THR A 164 -16.79 12.35 10.52
C THR A 164 -15.54 11.55 10.87
N VAL A 165 -15.14 11.50 12.15
CA VAL A 165 -13.80 11.01 12.52
C VAL A 165 -13.61 9.52 12.19
N GLY A 166 -14.70 8.76 12.08
CA GLY A 166 -14.64 7.35 11.68
C GLY A 166 -13.97 7.12 10.33
N ASP A 167 -14.03 8.09 9.41
CA ASP A 167 -13.47 7.99 8.05
C ASP A 167 -12.08 8.62 7.91
N PHE A 168 -11.48 9.07 9.02
CA PHE A 168 -10.11 9.57 9.02
C PHE A 168 -9.12 8.40 8.89
N THR A 169 -7.94 8.66 8.30
CA THR A 169 -6.80 7.75 8.47
C THR A 169 -6.55 7.56 9.96
N ALA A 170 -6.52 6.33 10.44
CA ALA A 170 -6.25 6.06 11.85
C ALA A 170 -4.82 6.49 12.21
N VAL A 171 -3.83 6.15 11.38
CA VAL A 171 -2.43 6.52 11.59
C VAL A 171 -2.26 8.03 11.59
N GLY A 172 -2.79 8.71 10.57
CA GLY A 172 -2.69 10.16 10.49
C GLY A 172 -3.47 10.88 11.60
N TYR A 173 -4.61 10.35 12.03
CA TYR A 173 -5.38 10.92 13.15
C TYR A 173 -4.57 10.91 14.45
N PHE A 174 -4.01 9.76 14.85
CA PHE A 174 -3.22 9.68 16.08
C PHE A 174 -1.91 10.50 15.99
N PHE A 175 -1.30 10.54 14.81
CA PHE A 175 -0.17 11.44 14.52
C PHE A 175 -0.55 12.92 14.73
N ALA A 176 -1.64 13.37 14.09
CA ALA A 176 -2.12 14.74 14.18
C ALA A 176 -2.57 15.12 15.59
N LYS A 177 -3.23 14.21 16.31
CA LYS A 177 -3.64 14.40 17.70
C LYS A 177 -2.44 14.71 18.59
N GLN A 178 -1.37 13.94 18.45
CA GLN A 178 -0.15 14.17 19.22
C GLN A 178 0.54 15.48 18.82
N LEU A 179 0.69 15.77 17.53
CA LEU A 179 1.28 17.04 17.08
C LEU A 179 0.46 18.25 17.54
N SER A 180 -0.85 18.20 17.37
CA SER A 180 -1.75 19.28 17.75
C SER A 180 -1.65 19.60 19.24
N LYS A 181 -1.61 18.57 20.10
CA LYS A 181 -1.42 18.71 21.54
C LYS A 181 -0.07 19.35 21.90
N GLN A 182 1.01 18.90 21.27
CA GLN A 182 2.38 19.35 21.64
C GLN A 182 2.72 20.73 21.07
N LEU A 183 2.19 21.06 19.90
CA LEU A 183 2.47 22.31 19.20
C LEU A 183 1.40 23.39 19.46
N ASN A 184 0.25 23.01 20.03
CA ASN A 184 -0.91 23.86 20.26
C ASN A 184 -1.40 24.53 18.96
N VAL A 185 -1.56 23.75 17.90
CA VAL A 185 -2.02 24.22 16.57
C VAL A 185 -3.01 23.26 15.94
N THR A 186 -3.78 23.76 14.96
CA THR A 186 -4.57 22.89 14.09
C THR A 186 -3.67 22.09 13.17
N VAL A 187 -3.94 20.79 13.02
CA VAL A 187 -3.23 19.91 12.09
C VAL A 187 -4.17 19.45 10.98
N GLY A 188 -3.79 19.74 9.75
CA GLY A 188 -4.45 19.30 8.52
C GLY A 188 -3.77 18.07 7.94
N LEU A 189 -4.57 17.09 7.56
CA LEU A 189 -4.14 15.85 6.92
C LEU A 189 -4.61 15.83 5.47
N ILE A 190 -3.70 15.75 4.51
CA ILE A 190 -4.05 15.45 3.12
C ILE A 190 -3.97 13.93 2.96
N TYR A 191 -5.13 13.29 2.91
CA TYR A 191 -5.29 11.85 2.79
C TYR A 191 -5.23 11.46 1.31
N SER A 192 -4.11 10.87 0.88
CA SER A 192 -3.84 10.46 -0.51
C SER A 192 -3.15 9.10 -0.50
N ASN A 193 -3.92 8.02 -0.46
CA ASN A 193 -3.44 6.64 -0.31
C ASN A 193 -4.38 5.69 -1.05
N TRP A 194 -3.90 4.49 -1.39
CA TRP A 194 -4.74 3.47 -2.01
C TRP A 194 -4.19 2.07 -1.70
N GLY A 195 -5.04 1.22 -1.11
CA GLY A 195 -4.76 -0.17 -0.78
C GLY A 195 -4.14 -1.01 -1.91
N GLY A 196 -3.14 -1.83 -1.54
CA GLY A 196 -2.52 -2.79 -2.44
C GLY A 196 -1.52 -2.20 -3.45
N THR A 197 -1.21 -0.91 -3.37
CA THR A 197 -0.37 -0.23 -4.37
C THR A 197 1.13 -0.44 -4.20
N LEU A 198 1.83 -0.52 -5.32
CA LEU A 198 3.27 -0.54 -5.45
C LEU A 198 3.84 0.88 -5.36
N ALA A 199 5.06 1.04 -4.86
CA ALA A 199 5.72 2.35 -4.81
C ALA A 199 5.89 2.99 -6.19
N GLU A 200 6.06 2.19 -7.24
CA GLU A 200 6.21 2.63 -8.63
C GLU A 200 5.00 3.42 -9.16
N ASP A 201 3.79 3.20 -8.62
CA ASP A 201 2.61 4.00 -8.96
C ASP A 201 2.69 5.44 -8.46
N TRP A 202 3.52 5.69 -7.45
CA TRP A 202 3.63 6.95 -6.73
C TRP A 202 4.87 7.76 -7.13
N ILE A 203 5.63 7.31 -8.12
CA ILE A 203 6.79 8.02 -8.67
C ILE A 203 6.41 8.65 -10.01
N SER A 204 6.91 9.85 -10.33
CA SER A 204 6.69 10.46 -11.63
C SER A 204 7.35 9.66 -12.77
N LYS A 205 6.74 9.65 -13.96
CA LYS A 205 7.33 9.01 -15.16
C LYS A 205 8.74 9.51 -15.45
N GLU A 206 8.98 10.81 -15.26
CA GLU A 206 10.29 11.43 -15.45
C GLU A 206 11.35 10.85 -14.50
N ALA A 207 11.05 10.75 -13.20
CA ALA A 207 11.99 10.19 -12.24
C ALA A 207 12.26 8.70 -12.50
N MET A 208 11.24 7.93 -12.89
CA MET A 208 11.43 6.53 -13.28
C MET A 208 12.32 6.39 -14.52
N LEU A 209 12.09 7.19 -15.57
CA LEU A 209 12.90 7.16 -16.80
C LEU A 209 14.39 7.45 -16.54
N ASN A 210 14.68 8.30 -15.56
CA ASN A 210 16.04 8.66 -15.16
C ASN A 210 16.66 7.70 -14.13
N SER A 211 15.91 6.69 -13.67
CA SER A 211 16.39 5.68 -12.75
C SER A 211 17.17 4.60 -13.50
N PRO A 212 18.39 4.21 -13.04
CA PRO A 212 19.09 3.07 -13.62
C PRO A 212 18.35 1.74 -13.39
N GLU A 213 17.48 1.70 -12.38
CA GLU A 213 16.79 0.48 -11.95
C GLU A 213 15.38 0.35 -12.56
N LEU A 214 14.71 1.48 -12.84
CA LEU A 214 13.32 1.50 -13.33
C LEU A 214 13.18 2.08 -14.75
N GLY A 215 14.25 2.66 -15.31
CA GLY A 215 14.19 3.37 -16.58
C GLY A 215 13.78 2.52 -17.76
N GLU A 216 14.21 1.26 -17.81
CA GLU A 216 13.83 0.35 -18.89
C GLU A 216 12.36 -0.07 -18.80
N ALA A 217 11.87 -0.39 -17.61
CA ALA A 217 10.44 -0.65 -17.40
C ALA A 217 9.61 0.58 -17.82
N ALA A 218 10.00 1.78 -17.37
CA ALA A 218 9.30 3.03 -17.65
C ALA A 218 9.18 3.38 -19.15
N LYS A 219 10.18 3.05 -19.96
CA LYS A 219 10.13 3.24 -21.43
C LYS A 219 9.07 2.38 -22.10
N ASN A 220 8.80 1.21 -21.54
CA ASN A 220 7.86 0.23 -22.08
C ASN A 220 6.42 0.43 -21.57
N ILE A 221 6.18 1.46 -20.74
CA ILE A 221 4.84 1.80 -20.26
C ILE A 221 4.11 2.67 -21.30
N PRO A 222 2.95 2.21 -21.82
CA PRO A 222 2.19 2.95 -22.82
C PRO A 222 1.57 4.25 -22.28
N ASP A 223 1.44 5.26 -23.14
CA ASP A 223 0.86 6.56 -22.79
C ASP A 223 -0.68 6.63 -22.97
N THR A 224 -1.30 5.55 -23.45
CA THR A 224 -2.75 5.44 -23.65
C THR A 224 -3.32 4.21 -22.94
N TRP A 225 -4.57 4.30 -22.48
CA TRP A 225 -5.25 3.18 -21.84
C TRP A 225 -5.40 1.97 -22.77
N ASP A 226 -5.63 2.18 -24.06
CA ASP A 226 -5.64 1.11 -25.05
C ASP A 226 -4.28 0.42 -25.16
N GLY A 227 -3.18 1.19 -25.10
CA GLY A 227 -1.84 0.62 -25.07
C GLY A 227 -1.60 -0.19 -23.80
N VAL A 228 -2.00 0.32 -22.64
CA VAL A 228 -1.91 -0.41 -21.35
C VAL A 228 -2.69 -1.72 -21.43
N LYS A 229 -3.92 -1.69 -21.97
CA LYS A 229 -4.73 -2.88 -22.19
C LYS A 229 -4.03 -3.90 -23.09
N GLN A 230 -3.47 -3.48 -24.22
CA GLN A 230 -2.75 -4.36 -25.15
C GLN A 230 -1.52 -4.99 -24.48
N ARG A 231 -0.80 -4.23 -23.66
CA ARG A 231 0.37 -4.72 -22.91
C ARG A 231 -0.03 -5.79 -21.90
N ILE A 232 -1.04 -5.53 -21.07
CA ILE A 232 -1.55 -6.47 -20.06
C ILE A 232 -2.07 -7.74 -20.75
N ASP A 233 -2.86 -7.58 -21.81
CA ASP A 233 -3.39 -8.69 -22.61
C ASP A 233 -2.28 -9.58 -23.17
N LYS A 234 -1.23 -8.96 -23.73
CA LYS A 234 -0.06 -9.69 -24.22
C LYS A 234 0.65 -10.45 -23.09
N GLN A 235 0.90 -9.80 -21.96
CA GLN A 235 1.56 -10.43 -20.81
C GLN A 235 0.74 -11.60 -20.25
N LEU A 236 -0.59 -11.44 -20.17
CA LEU A 236 -1.49 -12.49 -19.72
C LEU A 236 -1.47 -13.68 -20.68
N LYS A 237 -1.53 -13.45 -22.00
CA LYS A 237 -1.44 -14.52 -23.02
C LYS A 237 -0.11 -15.26 -22.96
N ASP A 238 0.99 -14.51 -22.91
CA ASP A 238 2.34 -15.08 -22.83
C ASP A 238 2.50 -15.95 -21.59
N TRP A 239 1.98 -15.49 -20.44
CA TRP A 239 2.00 -16.24 -19.19
C TRP A 239 1.06 -17.45 -19.24
N ALA A 240 -0.24 -17.26 -19.46
CA ALA A 240 -1.25 -18.31 -19.37
C ALA A 240 -0.96 -19.46 -20.33
N TYR A 241 -0.64 -19.15 -21.60
CA TYR A 241 -0.45 -20.14 -22.65
C TYR A 241 1.03 -20.44 -22.93
N ASN A 242 1.97 -20.02 -22.06
CA ASN A 242 3.41 -20.24 -22.25
C ASN A 242 3.89 -19.80 -23.65
N LYS A 243 3.43 -18.61 -24.10
CA LYS A 243 3.67 -18.03 -25.44
C LYS A 243 3.15 -18.86 -26.63
N LYS A 244 2.31 -19.87 -26.38
CA LYS A 244 1.59 -20.64 -27.41
C LYS A 244 0.30 -19.91 -27.82
N GLN A 245 -0.34 -20.38 -28.89
CA GLN A 245 -1.64 -19.85 -29.29
C GLN A 245 -2.73 -20.18 -28.26
N VAL A 246 -3.68 -19.26 -28.11
CA VAL A 246 -4.87 -19.46 -27.29
C VAL A 246 -5.63 -20.67 -27.82
N THR A 247 -5.90 -21.62 -26.92
CA THR A 247 -6.69 -22.82 -27.24
C THR A 247 -8.09 -22.66 -26.68
N ASN A 248 -9.10 -22.98 -27.48
CA ASN A 248 -10.51 -23.00 -27.08
C ASN A 248 -10.85 -24.40 -26.54
N TYR A 249 -11.11 -24.49 -25.24
CA TYR A 249 -11.48 -25.73 -24.57
C TYR A 249 -12.95 -25.68 -24.10
N SER A 250 -13.69 -26.77 -24.30
CA SER A 250 -14.94 -26.99 -23.56
C SER A 250 -14.65 -27.58 -22.18
N ALA A 251 -15.54 -27.31 -21.21
CA ALA A 251 -15.41 -27.85 -19.87
C ALA A 251 -15.44 -29.39 -19.87
N GLU A 252 -16.27 -30.00 -20.73
CA GLU A 252 -16.38 -31.44 -20.89
C GLU A 252 -15.09 -32.06 -21.47
N GLN A 253 -14.44 -31.38 -22.43
CA GLN A 253 -13.17 -31.83 -22.97
C GLN A 253 -12.10 -31.88 -21.88
N LEU A 254 -11.94 -30.79 -21.12
CA LEU A 254 -10.97 -30.72 -20.03
C LEU A 254 -11.32 -31.68 -18.89
N ALA A 255 -12.60 -31.87 -18.58
CA ALA A 255 -13.02 -32.79 -17.54
C ALA A 255 -12.56 -34.22 -17.82
N GLY A 256 -12.52 -34.63 -19.08
CA GLY A 256 -12.05 -35.96 -19.51
C GLY A 256 -10.54 -36.17 -19.41
N GLU A 257 -9.75 -35.11 -19.25
CA GLU A 257 -8.29 -35.20 -19.20
C GLU A 257 -7.77 -35.74 -17.85
N PRO A 258 -6.68 -36.53 -17.84
CA PRO A 258 -6.05 -36.98 -16.60
C PRO A 258 -5.38 -35.83 -15.85
N ALA A 259 -5.20 -35.97 -14.53
CA ALA A 259 -4.53 -34.97 -13.69
C ALA A 259 -3.18 -34.46 -14.25
N ALA A 260 -2.39 -35.34 -14.87
CA ALA A 260 -1.11 -34.99 -15.47
C ALA A 260 -1.21 -33.99 -16.64
N PHE A 261 -2.35 -33.90 -17.33
CA PHE A 261 -2.58 -32.96 -18.42
C PHE A 261 -2.41 -31.49 -17.96
N PHE A 262 -2.86 -31.19 -16.75
CA PHE A 262 -2.85 -29.84 -16.20
C PHE A 262 -1.47 -29.40 -15.71
N GLY A 263 -0.46 -30.28 -15.74
CA GLY A 263 0.90 -29.97 -15.28
C GLY A 263 1.57 -28.80 -16.01
N ASP A 264 1.13 -28.51 -17.25
CA ASP A 264 1.61 -27.40 -18.09
C ASP A 264 0.86 -26.07 -17.82
N TRP A 265 -0.19 -26.09 -17.01
CA TRP A 265 -0.92 -24.87 -16.62
C TRP A 265 -0.19 -24.10 -15.51
N GLN A 266 -0.68 -22.90 -15.23
CA GLN A 266 -0.03 -22.02 -14.27
C GLN A 266 -0.32 -22.47 -12.84
N LYS A 267 0.72 -22.62 -12.02
CA LYS A 267 0.53 -22.93 -10.60
C LYS A 267 -0.07 -21.74 -9.86
N ALA A 268 -0.97 -22.02 -8.94
CA ALA A 268 -1.59 -21.06 -8.05
C ALA A 268 -1.82 -21.65 -6.66
N SER A 269 -2.14 -20.78 -5.71
CA SER A 269 -2.66 -21.17 -4.40
C SER A 269 -4.17 -21.02 -4.36
N ALA A 270 -4.83 -21.88 -3.59
CA ALA A 270 -6.17 -21.63 -3.09
C ALA A 270 -6.21 -22.00 -1.60
N PRO A 271 -7.02 -21.32 -0.77
CA PRO A 271 -7.88 -20.21 -1.12
C PRO A 271 -7.10 -18.93 -1.49
N ALA A 272 -7.48 -18.31 -2.59
CA ALA A 272 -7.01 -17.02 -3.08
C ALA A 272 -8.03 -16.42 -4.06
N SER A 273 -8.16 -15.10 -4.03
CA SER A 273 -8.82 -14.35 -5.08
C SER A 273 -7.81 -14.01 -6.18
N TRP A 274 -8.18 -14.27 -7.43
CA TRP A 274 -7.38 -13.92 -8.61
C TRP A 274 -7.19 -12.41 -8.75
N GLU A 275 -8.11 -11.61 -8.18
CA GLU A 275 -8.01 -10.15 -8.15
C GLU A 275 -6.78 -9.64 -7.39
N TRP A 276 -6.29 -10.41 -6.43
CA TRP A 276 -5.24 -9.99 -5.51
C TRP A 276 -3.97 -10.83 -5.64
N THR A 277 -3.93 -11.77 -6.58
CA THR A 277 -2.83 -12.74 -6.67
C THR A 277 -2.41 -13.04 -8.11
N GLY A 278 -1.09 -13.08 -8.33
CA GLY A 278 -0.50 -13.56 -9.57
C GLY A 278 -0.73 -12.65 -10.79
N LYS A 279 -0.77 -13.25 -11.98
CA LYS A 279 -0.90 -12.56 -13.28
C LYS A 279 -2.34 -12.41 -13.76
N LEU A 280 -3.32 -12.85 -12.96
CA LEU A 280 -4.76 -12.71 -13.21
C LEU A 280 -5.34 -11.43 -12.61
N TYR A 281 -4.48 -10.57 -12.08
CA TYR A 281 -4.83 -9.27 -11.52
C TYR A 281 -5.71 -8.47 -12.51
N SER A 282 -6.86 -8.00 -12.03
CA SER A 282 -7.88 -7.24 -12.76
C SER A 282 -8.56 -7.93 -13.95
N TYR A 283 -8.30 -9.21 -14.19
CA TYR A 283 -8.96 -10.00 -15.23
C TYR A 283 -10.46 -10.19 -14.92
N ARG A 284 -11.30 -10.04 -15.94
CA ARG A 284 -12.75 -10.28 -15.90
C ARG A 284 -13.16 -11.20 -17.05
N GLY A 285 -13.52 -12.44 -16.73
CA GLY A 285 -13.91 -13.42 -17.73
C GLY A 285 -14.26 -14.77 -17.12
N GLU A 286 -13.88 -15.82 -17.83
CA GLU A 286 -14.06 -17.21 -17.41
C GLU A 286 -12.71 -17.89 -17.31
N GLY A 287 -12.66 -19.03 -16.65
CA GLY A 287 -11.40 -19.74 -16.48
C GLY A 287 -11.57 -21.01 -15.69
N PHE A 288 -10.47 -21.75 -15.61
CA PHE A 288 -10.44 -23.07 -15.05
C PHE A 288 -9.47 -23.14 -13.87
N MET A 289 -9.81 -23.96 -12.88
CA MET A 289 -8.95 -24.36 -11.77
C MET A 289 -8.95 -25.88 -11.67
N GLN A 290 -7.78 -26.47 -11.42
CA GLN A 290 -7.65 -27.90 -11.22
C GLN A 290 -6.78 -28.20 -10.00
N HIS A 291 -7.17 -29.22 -9.23
CA HIS A 291 -6.35 -29.79 -8.17
C HIS A 291 -6.34 -31.32 -8.26
N THR A 292 -5.22 -31.92 -7.88
CA THR A 292 -5.04 -33.38 -7.91
C THR A 292 -5.14 -33.96 -6.52
N VAL A 293 -6.13 -34.84 -6.30
CA VAL A 293 -6.31 -35.56 -5.04
C VAL A 293 -5.82 -37.00 -5.19
N LYS A 294 -4.78 -37.36 -4.44
CA LYS A 294 -4.23 -38.72 -4.44
C LYS A 294 -4.88 -39.58 -3.36
N LEU A 295 -5.47 -40.70 -3.75
CA LEU A 295 -6.23 -41.59 -2.85
C LEU A 295 -5.76 -43.03 -2.94
N ASP A 296 -5.69 -43.69 -1.79
CA ASP A 296 -5.56 -45.15 -1.74
C ASP A 296 -6.85 -45.85 -2.19
N SER A 297 -6.71 -47.05 -2.74
CA SER A 297 -7.83 -47.89 -3.20
C SER A 297 -8.93 -48.11 -2.16
N SER A 298 -8.60 -48.08 -0.86
CA SER A 298 -9.55 -48.27 0.24
C SER A 298 -10.58 -47.13 0.42
N TYR A 299 -10.37 -45.98 -0.23
CA TYR A 299 -11.25 -44.81 -0.13
C TYR A 299 -12.30 -44.71 -1.25
N VAL A 300 -12.16 -45.46 -2.34
CA VAL A 300 -13.01 -45.31 -3.53
C VAL A 300 -14.46 -45.76 -3.31
N ALA A 301 -14.67 -46.72 -2.43
CA ALA A 301 -15.99 -47.25 -2.06
C ALA A 301 -16.64 -46.48 -0.90
N ARG A 302 -16.05 -45.36 -0.46
CA ARG A 302 -16.52 -44.60 0.69
C ARG A 302 -17.26 -43.33 0.26
N HIS A 303 -18.22 -42.93 1.08
CA HIS A 303 -18.79 -41.59 1.03
C HIS A 303 -17.75 -40.53 1.44
N SER A 304 -17.85 -39.33 0.88
CA SER A 304 -16.96 -38.22 1.22
C SER A 304 -17.66 -36.87 1.15
N VAL A 305 -17.06 -35.85 1.74
CA VAL A 305 -17.51 -34.45 1.65
C VAL A 305 -16.41 -33.63 0.99
N LEU A 306 -16.73 -32.95 -0.11
CA LEU A 306 -15.83 -31.97 -0.74
C LEU A 306 -16.26 -30.55 -0.33
N SER A 307 -15.32 -29.76 0.16
CA SER A 307 -15.50 -28.33 0.41
C SER A 307 -14.52 -27.49 -0.40
N LEU A 308 -15.00 -26.38 -0.97
CA LEU A 308 -14.24 -25.50 -1.87
C LEU A 308 -14.22 -24.03 -1.39
N GLY A 309 -14.50 -23.78 -0.12
CA GLY A 309 -14.66 -22.42 0.39
C GLY A 309 -15.77 -21.65 -0.33
N GLN A 310 -15.51 -20.40 -0.68
CA GLN A 310 -16.44 -19.47 -1.30
C GLN A 310 -15.97 -19.03 -2.69
N THR A 311 -16.87 -18.85 -3.62
CA THR A 311 -16.58 -18.18 -4.90
C THR A 311 -17.76 -17.32 -5.33
N ASP A 312 -17.46 -16.19 -5.95
CA ASP A 312 -18.45 -15.24 -6.44
C ASP A 312 -18.89 -15.53 -7.88
N ALA A 313 -18.31 -16.55 -8.51
CA ALA A 313 -18.66 -17.04 -9.82
C ALA A 313 -19.72 -18.16 -9.74
N ASP A 314 -20.55 -18.26 -10.79
CA ASP A 314 -21.18 -19.53 -11.11
C ASP A 314 -20.08 -20.55 -11.46
N LEU A 315 -20.29 -21.83 -11.15
CA LEU A 315 -19.27 -22.85 -11.42
C LEU A 315 -19.86 -24.11 -12.04
N GLU A 316 -19.02 -24.82 -12.80
CA GLU A 316 -19.18 -26.24 -13.07
C GLU A 316 -18.03 -27.00 -12.40
N LEU A 317 -18.37 -27.99 -11.59
CA LEU A 317 -17.42 -28.84 -10.87
C LEU A 317 -17.45 -30.24 -11.45
N TYR A 318 -16.28 -30.75 -11.83
CA TYR A 318 -16.09 -32.09 -12.34
C TYR A 318 -15.11 -32.86 -11.45
N VAL A 319 -15.39 -34.15 -11.24
CA VAL A 319 -14.46 -35.10 -10.65
C VAL A 319 -14.27 -36.24 -11.63
N ASN A 320 -13.03 -36.44 -12.11
CA ASN A 320 -12.68 -37.48 -13.08
C ASN A 320 -13.61 -37.55 -14.31
N GLY A 321 -13.90 -36.41 -14.94
CA GLY A 321 -14.78 -36.34 -16.12
C GLY A 321 -16.28 -36.26 -15.83
N LYS A 322 -16.71 -36.59 -14.60
CA LYS A 322 -18.13 -36.56 -14.24
C LYS A 322 -18.50 -35.19 -13.68
N LEU A 323 -19.51 -34.55 -14.27
CA LEU A 323 -20.12 -33.34 -13.72
C LEU A 323 -20.79 -33.65 -12.36
N ILE A 324 -20.37 -32.94 -11.33
CA ILE A 324 -20.86 -33.06 -9.96
C ILE A 324 -21.85 -31.92 -9.64
N LYS A 325 -21.53 -30.69 -10.05
CA LYS A 325 -22.37 -29.50 -9.79
C LYS A 325 -22.27 -28.52 -10.95
N LYS A 326 -23.38 -27.83 -11.23
CA LYS A 326 -23.45 -26.64 -12.11
C LYS A 326 -24.24 -25.50 -11.47
N GLY A 327 -23.85 -24.26 -11.75
CA GLY A 327 -24.57 -23.02 -11.42
C GLY A 327 -24.05 -22.32 -10.17
N ALA A 328 -24.93 -21.56 -9.53
CA ALA A 328 -24.64 -20.75 -8.35
C ALA A 328 -23.92 -21.53 -7.24
N SER A 329 -22.88 -20.91 -6.69
CA SER A 329 -22.36 -21.20 -5.36
C SER A 329 -22.51 -19.94 -4.48
N SER A 330 -22.71 -20.12 -3.18
CA SER A 330 -22.82 -19.02 -2.20
C SER A 330 -22.37 -19.50 -0.83
N GLY A 331 -21.57 -18.71 -0.13
CA GLY A 331 -21.00 -19.09 1.17
C GLY A 331 -20.04 -20.27 1.06
N ASN A 332 -19.72 -20.89 2.20
CA ASN A 332 -18.86 -22.08 2.24
C ASN A 332 -19.60 -23.27 1.61
N PHE A 333 -19.20 -23.62 0.38
CA PHE A 333 -19.83 -24.66 -0.40
C PHE A 333 -19.30 -26.04 0.00
N GLN A 334 -20.21 -26.95 0.39
CA GLN A 334 -19.93 -28.34 0.72
C GLN A 334 -20.84 -29.28 -0.07
N LEU A 335 -20.28 -30.38 -0.56
CA LEU A 335 -20.98 -31.40 -1.31
C LEU A 335 -20.73 -32.78 -0.72
N ASP A 336 -21.81 -33.48 -0.42
CA ASP A 336 -21.80 -34.91 -0.18
C ASP A 336 -21.59 -35.66 -1.50
N LEU A 337 -20.50 -36.42 -1.59
CA LEU A 337 -20.11 -37.19 -2.75
C LEU A 337 -20.33 -38.69 -2.47
N PRO A 338 -21.12 -39.38 -3.31
CA PRO A 338 -21.40 -40.80 -3.12
C PRO A 338 -20.14 -41.65 -3.34
N ALA A 339 -20.17 -42.87 -2.79
CA ALA A 339 -19.19 -43.90 -3.10
C ALA A 339 -19.05 -44.10 -4.62
N GLY A 340 -17.83 -44.36 -5.10
CA GLY A 340 -17.53 -44.52 -6.51
C GLY A 340 -17.28 -43.21 -7.27
N THR A 341 -17.33 -42.05 -6.61
CA THR A 341 -16.92 -40.76 -7.21
C THR A 341 -15.40 -40.72 -7.49
N TRP A 342 -14.62 -41.34 -6.61
CA TRP A 342 -13.15 -41.36 -6.67
C TRP A 342 -12.62 -42.67 -7.26
N LYS A 343 -11.40 -42.63 -7.81
CA LYS A 343 -10.63 -43.80 -8.29
C LYS A 343 -9.31 -43.95 -7.51
N PRO A 344 -8.67 -45.13 -7.52
CA PRO A 344 -7.36 -45.30 -6.89
C PRO A 344 -6.30 -44.42 -7.58
N GLY A 345 -5.38 -43.87 -6.79
CA GLY A 345 -4.32 -42.98 -7.28
C GLY A 345 -4.81 -41.55 -7.48
N ASP A 346 -4.41 -40.93 -8.59
CA ASP A 346 -4.64 -39.52 -8.85
C ASP A 346 -6.07 -39.25 -9.36
N ASN A 347 -6.76 -38.32 -8.71
CA ASN A 347 -8.09 -37.86 -9.07
C ASN A 347 -8.04 -36.39 -9.48
N SER A 348 -8.67 -36.06 -10.60
CA SER A 348 -8.77 -34.67 -11.05
C SER A 348 -10.04 -34.01 -10.51
N VAL A 349 -9.88 -32.92 -9.78
CA VAL A 349 -10.95 -32.01 -9.39
C VAL A 349 -10.83 -30.77 -10.28
N LEU A 350 -11.70 -30.64 -11.28
CA LEU A 350 -11.72 -29.54 -12.23
C LEU A 350 -12.91 -28.62 -11.95
N ILE A 351 -12.64 -27.32 -11.92
CA ILE A 351 -13.63 -26.26 -11.71
C ILE A 351 -13.56 -25.32 -12.91
N ASN A 352 -14.69 -25.13 -13.58
CA ASN A 352 -14.89 -24.07 -14.56
C ASN A 352 -15.62 -22.92 -13.88
N LEU A 353 -14.96 -21.78 -13.71
CA LEU A 353 -15.50 -20.55 -13.14
C LEU A 353 -16.12 -19.70 -14.25
N GLN A 354 -17.42 -19.45 -14.16
CA GLN A 354 -18.25 -18.82 -15.18
C GLN A 354 -18.61 -17.36 -14.84
N SER A 355 -18.92 -16.59 -15.87
CA SER A 355 -18.90 -15.12 -15.89
C SER A 355 -19.96 -14.37 -15.06
N ARG A 356 -20.88 -15.04 -14.36
CA ARG A 356 -21.87 -14.36 -13.50
C ARG A 356 -21.29 -14.06 -12.11
N GLN A 357 -20.52 -12.98 -12.01
CA GLN A 357 -20.07 -12.41 -10.71
C GLN A 357 -21.27 -11.77 -9.99
N LYS A 358 -21.61 -12.24 -8.79
CA LYS A 358 -22.87 -11.84 -8.09
C LYS A 358 -22.73 -10.73 -7.05
N ASN A 359 -21.51 -10.33 -6.71
CA ASN A 359 -21.17 -9.29 -5.75
C ASN A 359 -20.54 -8.08 -6.48
N PRO A 360 -20.42 -6.88 -5.87
CA PRO A 360 -20.07 -5.64 -6.58
C PRO A 360 -18.80 -5.74 -7.42
N SER A 361 -18.66 -4.84 -8.40
CA SER A 361 -17.64 -4.82 -9.47
C SER A 361 -16.16 -4.92 -9.06
N TRP A 362 -15.86 -5.00 -7.76
CA TRP A 362 -14.50 -5.07 -7.21
C TRP A 362 -14.12 -6.47 -6.67
N PHE A 363 -15.01 -7.48 -6.70
CA PHE A 363 -14.67 -8.84 -6.25
C PHE A 363 -14.44 -9.78 -7.44
N GLY A 364 -13.28 -10.46 -7.46
CA GLY A 364 -12.83 -11.27 -8.59
C GLY A 364 -13.06 -12.78 -8.48
N MET A 365 -12.55 -13.51 -9.47
CA MET A 365 -12.61 -14.98 -9.59
C MET A 365 -11.69 -15.70 -8.58
N GLY A 366 -11.85 -17.02 -8.44
CA GLY A 366 -11.04 -17.88 -7.57
C GLY A 366 -11.86 -18.56 -6.48
N LEU A 367 -11.19 -19.27 -5.58
CA LEU A 367 -11.78 -19.88 -4.38
C LEU A 367 -11.23 -19.14 -3.16
N THR A 368 -12.09 -18.63 -2.28
CA THR A 368 -11.71 -17.88 -1.08
C THR A 368 -12.15 -18.61 0.18
N GLY A 369 -11.56 -18.28 1.33
CA GLY A 369 -11.80 -18.97 2.60
C GLY A 369 -10.54 -19.02 3.46
N GLY A 370 -10.64 -19.65 4.62
CA GLY A 370 -9.51 -19.95 5.50
C GLY A 370 -8.78 -21.25 5.10
N ALA A 371 -7.64 -21.50 5.75
CA ALA A 371 -6.77 -22.66 5.49
C ALA A 371 -7.43 -24.04 5.76
N ASN A 372 -8.63 -24.07 6.35
CA ASN A 372 -9.40 -25.27 6.66
C ASN A 372 -10.72 -25.36 5.87
N ASP A 373 -10.98 -24.44 4.93
CA ASP A 373 -12.26 -24.38 4.20
C ASP A 373 -12.23 -25.16 2.87
N LEU A 374 -11.06 -25.60 2.42
CA LEU A 374 -10.88 -26.36 1.17
C LEU A 374 -10.37 -27.76 1.52
N TYR A 375 -11.19 -28.80 1.34
CA TYR A 375 -10.83 -30.17 1.74
C TYR A 375 -11.67 -31.25 1.05
N VAL A 376 -11.15 -32.48 1.08
CA VAL A 376 -11.94 -33.72 0.93
C VAL A 376 -11.92 -34.48 2.25
N ARG A 377 -13.09 -34.72 2.84
CA ARG A 377 -13.24 -35.41 4.12
C ARG A 377 -13.91 -36.77 3.94
N PHE A 378 -13.28 -37.79 4.47
CA PHE A 378 -13.83 -39.13 4.68
C PHE A 378 -14.12 -39.33 6.18
N ALA A 379 -14.66 -40.48 6.56
CA ALA A 379 -15.00 -40.76 7.96
C ALA A 379 -13.78 -40.75 8.92
N ASP A 380 -12.61 -41.12 8.42
CA ASP A 380 -11.38 -41.35 9.18
C ASP A 380 -10.21 -40.43 8.77
N THR A 381 -10.36 -39.63 7.72
CA THR A 381 -9.29 -38.73 7.24
C THR A 381 -9.84 -37.49 6.56
N THR A 382 -9.02 -36.43 6.54
CA THR A 382 -9.28 -35.19 5.79
C THR A 382 -8.04 -34.83 4.99
N ILE A 383 -8.23 -34.64 3.69
CA ILE A 383 -7.19 -34.17 2.77
C ILE A 383 -7.40 -32.66 2.59
N ASN A 384 -6.43 -31.87 3.01
CA ASN A 384 -6.47 -30.42 2.84
C ASN A 384 -6.15 -30.05 1.38
N LEU A 385 -6.99 -29.20 0.78
CA LEU A 385 -6.79 -28.64 -0.56
C LEU A 385 -6.41 -27.15 -0.51
N ALA A 386 -6.30 -26.56 0.68
CA ALA A 386 -5.82 -25.19 0.89
C ALA A 386 -4.29 -25.12 0.76
N ASP A 387 -3.77 -25.27 -0.46
CA ASP A 387 -2.34 -25.34 -0.76
C ASP A 387 -1.95 -24.57 -2.03
N ASN A 388 -0.70 -24.72 -2.47
CA ASN A 388 -0.13 -24.11 -3.67
C ASN A 388 -0.01 -25.09 -4.86
N ASN A 389 -0.78 -26.18 -4.85
CA ASN A 389 -0.79 -27.22 -5.90
C ASN A 389 -2.03 -27.13 -6.81
N TRP A 390 -2.62 -25.94 -6.90
CA TRP A 390 -3.67 -25.66 -7.87
C TRP A 390 -3.06 -25.28 -9.21
N TYR A 391 -3.73 -25.67 -10.30
CA TYR A 391 -3.41 -25.29 -11.66
C TYR A 391 -4.53 -24.42 -12.21
N VAL A 392 -4.19 -23.27 -12.82
CA VAL A 392 -5.17 -22.30 -13.31
C VAL A 392 -4.93 -21.92 -14.76
N MET A 393 -6.01 -21.62 -15.46
CA MET A 393 -5.99 -21.15 -16.84
C MET A 393 -7.15 -20.18 -17.09
N PRO A 394 -6.90 -18.89 -17.41
CA PRO A 394 -7.96 -18.02 -17.91
C PRO A 394 -8.41 -18.48 -19.31
N ASP A 395 -9.72 -18.45 -19.58
CA ASP A 395 -10.26 -18.81 -20.88
C ASP A 395 -10.24 -17.58 -21.81
N LEU A 396 -9.09 -17.36 -22.44
CA LEU A 396 -8.90 -16.23 -23.36
C LEU A 396 -9.54 -16.46 -24.75
N SER A 397 -10.22 -17.59 -24.95
CA SER A 397 -10.98 -17.87 -26.18
C SER A 397 -12.38 -17.25 -26.14
N LYS A 398 -12.86 -16.90 -24.94
CA LYS A 398 -14.16 -16.26 -24.70
C LYS A 398 -14.03 -14.75 -24.53
N PRO A 399 -15.13 -13.98 -24.52
CA PRO A 399 -15.08 -12.56 -24.19
C PRO A 399 -14.54 -12.32 -22.77
N TYR A 400 -13.57 -11.42 -22.65
CA TYR A 400 -13.02 -10.95 -21.38
C TYR A 400 -12.67 -9.46 -21.46
N HIS A 401 -12.49 -8.83 -20.30
CA HIS A 401 -11.93 -7.49 -20.20
C HIS A 401 -11.03 -7.38 -18.97
N PHE A 402 -10.41 -6.20 -18.83
CA PHE A 402 -9.62 -5.83 -17.67
C PHE A 402 -10.23 -4.58 -17.08
N ASP A 403 -10.45 -4.59 -15.76
CA ASP A 403 -10.66 -3.35 -15.03
C ASP A 403 -9.31 -2.69 -14.83
N PHE A 404 -9.21 -1.37 -15.04
CA PHE A 404 -7.99 -0.65 -14.71
C PHE A 404 -7.94 -0.41 -13.22
N LEU A 405 -7.02 -1.10 -12.57
CA LEU A 405 -6.71 -0.98 -11.16
C LEU A 405 -5.27 -0.47 -11.01
N PRO A 406 -4.91 0.07 -9.83
CA PRO A 406 -3.52 0.36 -9.54
C PRO A 406 -2.60 -0.85 -9.79
N ASN A 407 -1.31 -0.65 -9.99
CA ASN A 407 -0.33 -1.66 -10.36
C ASN A 407 -0.44 -2.22 -11.80
N ASN A 408 -1.54 -1.97 -12.54
CA ASN A 408 -1.63 -2.31 -13.97
C ASN A 408 -0.64 -1.52 -14.84
N THR A 409 -0.19 -0.37 -14.35
CA THR A 409 0.79 0.55 -14.93
C THR A 409 1.50 1.27 -13.78
N ALA A 410 2.66 1.89 -14.02
CA ALA A 410 3.32 2.74 -13.03
C ALA A 410 2.85 4.20 -13.13
N PHE A 411 3.34 5.05 -12.22
CA PHE A 411 3.17 6.51 -12.11
C PHE A 411 1.73 7.05 -12.12
N SER A 412 0.73 6.18 -12.22
CA SER A 412 -0.65 6.56 -12.50
C SER A 412 -1.32 7.26 -11.32
N LEU A 413 -0.94 6.88 -10.10
CA LEU A 413 -1.42 7.49 -8.86
C LEU A 413 -0.67 8.76 -8.52
N TYR A 414 0.64 8.82 -8.77
CA TYR A 414 1.38 10.09 -8.70
C TYR A 414 0.69 11.16 -9.54
N ASN A 415 0.40 10.83 -10.79
CA ASN A 415 -0.21 11.76 -11.74
C ASN A 415 -1.56 12.30 -11.28
N ALA A 416 -2.42 11.45 -10.71
CA ALA A 416 -3.78 11.83 -10.36
C ALA A 416 -3.97 12.27 -8.90
N MET A 417 -3.13 11.82 -7.98
CA MET A 417 -3.36 11.97 -6.54
C MET A 417 -2.27 12.76 -5.82
N ILE A 418 -1.11 12.99 -6.45
CA ILE A 418 0.03 13.75 -5.89
C ILE A 418 0.35 14.99 -6.70
N SER A 419 0.54 14.86 -8.02
CA SER A 419 0.79 15.97 -8.94
C SER A 419 -0.17 17.15 -8.76
N PRO A 420 -1.51 16.96 -8.64
CA PRO A 420 -2.42 18.09 -8.49
C PRO A 420 -2.40 18.74 -7.10
N LEU A 421 -1.72 18.14 -6.11
CA LEU A 421 -1.44 18.79 -4.82
C LEU A 421 -0.31 19.81 -4.93
N ILE A 422 0.49 19.77 -5.99
CA ILE A 422 1.61 20.70 -6.17
C ILE A 422 1.03 22.03 -6.70
N PRO A 423 1.29 23.18 -6.04
CA PRO A 423 2.34 23.42 -5.05
C PRO A 423 1.81 23.73 -3.62
N TYR A 424 0.78 23.04 -3.11
CA TYR A 424 0.29 23.25 -1.75
C TYR A 424 1.44 23.16 -0.74
N ALA A 425 1.55 24.15 0.14
CA ALA A 425 2.58 24.17 1.17
C ALA A 425 2.30 23.09 2.22
N ILE A 426 3.33 22.32 2.57
CA ILE A 426 3.25 21.21 3.53
C ILE A 426 4.40 21.27 4.53
N ALA A 427 4.16 20.74 5.73
CA ALA A 427 5.17 20.48 6.74
C ALA A 427 6.00 19.23 6.42
N GLY A 428 5.37 18.21 5.83
CA GLY A 428 6.03 16.97 5.45
C GLY A 428 5.05 15.88 5.02
N VAL A 429 5.57 14.66 4.90
CA VAL A 429 4.83 13.46 4.49
C VAL A 429 4.97 12.39 5.57
N ILE A 430 3.87 11.71 5.88
CA ILE A 430 3.88 10.40 6.54
C ILE A 430 3.48 9.31 5.54
N TRP A 431 4.26 8.24 5.49
CA TRP A 431 4.16 7.19 4.48
C TRP A 431 4.08 5.80 5.10
N TYR A 432 3.08 5.01 4.71
CA TYR A 432 2.98 3.61 5.14
C TYR A 432 2.66 2.72 3.95
N GLN A 433 3.72 2.14 3.39
CA GLN A 433 3.69 1.23 2.27
C GLN A 433 4.92 0.35 2.26
N GLY A 434 4.78 -0.80 1.62
CA GLY A 434 5.87 -1.68 1.26
C GLY A 434 5.36 -3.10 1.01
N GLU A 435 4.22 -3.47 1.57
CA GLU A 435 3.70 -4.84 1.55
C GLU A 435 3.60 -5.39 0.12
N SER A 436 3.12 -4.59 -0.83
CA SER A 436 3.05 -4.99 -2.24
C SER A 436 4.41 -5.09 -2.95
N ASN A 437 5.46 -4.49 -2.39
CA ASN A 437 6.84 -4.56 -2.88
C ASN A 437 7.70 -5.57 -2.11
N ALA A 438 7.17 -6.31 -1.14
CA ALA A 438 7.96 -7.20 -0.29
C ALA A 438 8.72 -8.27 -1.09
N ASP A 439 8.12 -8.80 -2.15
CA ASP A 439 8.78 -9.73 -3.07
C ASP A 439 9.94 -9.10 -3.87
N LYS A 440 10.06 -7.77 -3.92
CA LYS A 440 11.08 -7.00 -4.64
C LYS A 440 11.89 -6.09 -3.71
N ALA A 441 12.05 -6.48 -2.45
CA ALA A 441 12.71 -5.69 -1.41
C ALA A 441 14.11 -5.16 -1.79
N PHE A 442 14.92 -5.96 -2.50
CA PHE A 442 16.24 -5.51 -2.96
C PHE A 442 16.13 -4.31 -3.93
N GLN A 443 15.22 -4.35 -4.89
CA GLN A 443 14.95 -3.21 -5.79
C GLN A 443 14.36 -2.02 -5.03
N TYR A 444 13.56 -2.27 -3.99
CA TYR A 444 12.95 -1.23 -3.15
C TYR A 444 13.98 -0.30 -2.48
N ARG A 445 15.21 -0.78 -2.26
CA ARG A 445 16.36 0.03 -1.78
C ARG A 445 16.67 1.21 -2.71
N THR A 446 16.28 1.14 -3.98
CA THR A 446 16.40 2.22 -4.96
C THR A 446 15.05 2.91 -5.19
N THR A 447 13.96 2.12 -5.35
CA THR A 447 12.62 2.65 -5.65
C THR A 447 12.14 3.66 -4.59
N PHE A 448 12.28 3.33 -3.30
CA PHE A 448 11.71 4.19 -2.26
C PHE A 448 12.48 5.51 -2.06
N PRO A 449 13.83 5.52 -2.01
CA PRO A 449 14.59 6.77 -2.08
C PRO A 449 14.29 7.61 -3.33
N LEU A 450 14.08 6.99 -4.49
CA LEU A 450 13.69 7.69 -5.71
C LEU A 450 12.34 8.39 -5.55
N LEU A 451 11.34 7.73 -4.96
CA LEU A 451 10.03 8.35 -4.67
C LEU A 451 10.19 9.62 -3.82
N ILE A 452 10.95 9.54 -2.74
CA ILE A 452 11.14 10.65 -1.81
C ILE A 452 11.82 11.84 -2.52
N THR A 453 12.90 11.56 -3.25
CA THR A 453 13.67 12.60 -3.96
C THR A 453 12.88 13.20 -5.12
N ASP A 454 12.09 12.40 -5.84
CA ASP A 454 11.15 12.87 -6.87
C ASP A 454 10.16 13.88 -6.26
N TRP A 455 9.42 13.51 -5.22
CA TRP A 455 8.43 14.42 -4.62
C TRP A 455 9.07 15.71 -4.11
N ARG A 456 10.22 15.62 -3.44
CA ARG A 456 10.96 16.81 -2.99
C ARG A 456 11.35 17.72 -4.15
N SER A 457 11.80 17.14 -5.27
CA SER A 457 12.13 17.90 -6.48
C SER A 457 10.91 18.61 -7.08
N LYS A 458 9.75 17.95 -7.06
CA LYS A 458 8.50 18.46 -7.65
C LYS A 458 7.89 19.61 -6.84
N TRP A 459 8.06 19.58 -5.52
CA TRP A 459 7.78 20.74 -4.64
C TRP A 459 8.91 21.77 -4.60
N ASN A 460 10.08 21.45 -5.17
CA ASN A 460 11.32 22.20 -5.04
C ASN A 460 11.70 22.47 -3.57
N ARG A 461 11.51 21.48 -2.70
CA ARG A 461 11.74 21.58 -1.26
C ARG A 461 12.14 20.25 -0.63
N ASP A 462 13.13 20.28 0.25
CA ASP A 462 13.59 19.14 1.02
C ASP A 462 12.79 18.98 2.33
N PHE A 463 11.50 18.65 2.22
CA PHE A 463 10.63 18.48 3.39
C PHE A 463 10.84 17.12 4.11
N PRO A 464 10.54 17.04 5.41
CA PRO A 464 10.51 15.81 6.18
C PRO A 464 9.68 14.69 5.54
N PHE A 465 10.26 13.50 5.42
CA PHE A 465 9.58 12.29 4.95
C PHE A 465 9.67 11.21 6.02
N LEU A 466 8.58 10.97 6.74
CA LEU A 466 8.50 9.99 7.82
C LEU A 466 7.77 8.75 7.31
N PHE A 467 8.26 7.57 7.65
CA PHE A 467 7.66 6.33 7.16
C PHE A 467 7.59 5.24 8.21
N VAL A 468 6.73 4.27 7.97
CA VAL A 468 6.52 3.13 8.85
C VAL A 468 7.27 1.93 8.30
N GLN A 469 8.17 1.35 9.10
CA GLN A 469 8.75 0.05 8.79
C GLN A 469 7.65 -1.00 8.84
N LEU A 470 7.63 -1.99 7.93
CA LEU A 470 6.54 -2.96 7.93
C LEU A 470 6.39 -3.70 9.25
N SER A 471 5.14 -3.82 9.71
CA SER A 471 4.76 -4.61 10.88
C SER A 471 4.95 -6.11 10.64
N SER A 472 4.87 -6.93 11.70
CA SER A 472 4.86 -8.39 11.61
C SER A 472 3.65 -8.90 10.83
N PHE A 473 3.88 -9.75 9.82
CA PHE A 473 2.86 -10.46 9.06
C PHE A 473 3.51 -11.62 8.30
N GLY A 474 2.92 -12.82 8.32
CA GLY A 474 3.45 -13.98 7.59
C GLY A 474 4.12 -15.02 8.49
N GLY A 475 5.09 -15.73 7.93
CA GLY A 475 5.73 -16.89 8.58
C GLY A 475 6.71 -16.56 9.71
N MET A 476 7.04 -17.60 10.47
CA MET A 476 8.13 -17.60 11.47
C MET A 476 9.32 -18.44 10.96
N GLN A 477 9.89 -18.05 9.83
CA GLN A 477 11.08 -18.68 9.28
C GLN A 477 12.37 -18.13 9.90
N ASN A 478 13.52 -18.69 9.50
CA ASN A 478 14.84 -18.30 9.99
C ASN A 478 15.75 -17.81 8.85
N SER A 479 16.94 -17.31 9.20
CA SER A 479 17.86 -16.71 8.22
C SER A 479 18.39 -17.68 7.16
N ASN A 480 18.34 -19.00 7.38
CA ASN A 480 18.73 -19.99 6.37
C ASN A 480 17.67 -20.17 5.27
N ILE A 481 16.39 -19.89 5.58
CA ILE A 481 15.29 -19.92 4.61
C ILE A 481 15.20 -18.58 3.88
N GLY A 482 15.45 -17.48 4.61
CA GLY A 482 15.34 -16.11 4.10
C GLY A 482 13.95 -15.51 4.33
N SER A 483 13.82 -14.21 4.13
CA SER A 483 12.57 -13.47 4.40
C SER A 483 12.52 -12.24 3.51
N ASN A 484 11.57 -12.23 2.58
CA ASN A 484 11.32 -11.10 1.71
C ASN A 484 10.82 -9.88 2.51
N TRP A 485 10.07 -10.13 3.58
CA TRP A 485 9.56 -9.10 4.47
C TRP A 485 10.66 -8.47 5.33
N ALA A 486 11.60 -9.26 5.88
CA ALA A 486 12.77 -8.74 6.59
C ALA A 486 13.71 -7.97 5.67
N GLU A 487 13.93 -8.46 4.43
CA GLU A 487 14.67 -7.72 3.40
C GLU A 487 14.01 -6.36 3.09
N LEU A 488 12.67 -6.29 3.11
CA LEU A 488 11.97 -5.03 2.88
C LEU A 488 12.09 -4.07 4.07
N ARG A 489 12.01 -4.58 5.31
CA ARG A 489 12.28 -3.77 6.51
C ARG A 489 13.70 -3.22 6.52
N GLU A 490 14.67 -4.01 6.04
CA GLU A 490 16.03 -3.55 5.82
C GLU A 490 16.05 -2.44 4.78
N ALA A 491 15.40 -2.61 3.62
CA ALA A 491 15.34 -1.57 2.58
C ALA A 491 14.74 -0.25 3.12
N GLN A 492 13.67 -0.32 3.91
CA GLN A 492 13.10 0.84 4.61
C GLN A 492 14.11 1.46 5.59
N THR A 493 14.85 0.65 6.34
CA THR A 493 15.90 1.15 7.26
C THR A 493 17.03 1.83 6.49
N MET A 494 17.43 1.30 5.33
CA MET A 494 18.46 1.88 4.47
C MET A 494 18.05 3.23 3.90
N THR A 495 16.74 3.47 3.67
CA THR A 495 16.23 4.78 3.25
C THR A 495 16.56 5.91 4.23
N LEU A 496 16.85 5.60 5.51
CA LEU A 496 17.32 6.59 6.49
C LEU A 496 18.67 7.24 6.14
N GLN A 497 19.39 6.75 5.13
CA GLN A 497 20.57 7.43 4.58
C GLN A 497 20.20 8.74 3.86
N LEU A 498 18.95 8.90 3.41
CA LEU A 498 18.48 10.17 2.89
C LEU A 498 18.28 11.18 4.03
N PRO A 499 18.73 12.44 3.87
CA PRO A 499 18.49 13.47 4.87
C PRO A 499 17.01 13.75 5.04
N ASN A 500 16.65 14.31 6.20
CA ASN A 500 15.27 14.67 6.54
C ASN A 500 14.29 13.50 6.42
N THR A 501 14.73 12.29 6.75
CA THR A 501 13.89 11.10 6.82
C THR A 501 13.84 10.52 8.23
N GLY A 502 12.71 9.89 8.56
CA GLY A 502 12.53 9.23 9.85
C GLY A 502 11.66 7.98 9.72
N MET A 503 11.90 7.00 10.60
CA MET A 503 11.24 5.70 10.54
C MET A 503 10.59 5.36 11.89
N ALA A 504 9.34 4.91 11.84
CA ALA A 504 8.68 4.24 12.96
C ALA A 504 8.83 2.73 12.81
N VAL A 505 9.46 2.06 13.78
CA VAL A 505 9.51 0.58 13.85
C VAL A 505 8.19 0.09 14.45
N THR A 506 7.60 -0.97 13.91
CA THR A 506 6.28 -1.49 14.34
C THR A 506 6.20 -3.01 14.38
N THR A 507 7.34 -3.70 14.51
CA THR A 507 7.38 -5.17 14.58
C THR A 507 6.57 -5.75 15.73
N ASP A 508 6.47 -5.03 16.84
CA ASP A 508 5.70 -5.39 18.04
C ASP A 508 4.19 -5.10 17.95
N ILE A 509 3.77 -4.32 16.94
CA ILE A 509 2.37 -3.97 16.69
C ILE A 509 1.70 -4.98 15.73
N GLY A 510 2.50 -5.68 14.91
CA GLY A 510 2.00 -6.58 13.88
C GLY A 510 1.39 -7.87 14.41
N ASP A 511 0.72 -8.58 13.51
CA ASP A 511 0.07 -9.87 13.74
C ASP A 511 0.46 -10.81 12.60
N ALA A 512 1.02 -11.98 12.93
CA ALA A 512 1.43 -12.97 11.94
C ALA A 512 0.28 -13.38 11.00
N LEU A 513 -0.97 -13.32 11.48
CA LEU A 513 -2.17 -13.73 10.75
C LEU A 513 -2.94 -12.56 10.11
N ASN A 514 -2.57 -11.32 10.43
CA ASN A 514 -3.28 -10.15 9.93
C ASN A 514 -2.32 -9.03 9.54
N ILE A 515 -2.23 -8.78 8.23
CA ILE A 515 -1.41 -7.74 7.62
C ILE A 515 -1.82 -6.31 8.03
N HIS A 516 -3.04 -6.13 8.55
CA HIS A 516 -3.59 -4.86 9.00
C HIS A 516 -3.76 -4.84 10.53
N PRO A 517 -2.68 -4.60 11.30
CA PRO A 517 -2.79 -4.52 12.75
C PRO A 517 -3.69 -3.35 13.16
N ARG A 518 -4.57 -3.59 14.14
CA ARG A 518 -5.60 -2.63 14.56
C ARG A 518 -5.09 -1.55 15.52
N ASP A 519 -3.94 -1.75 16.15
CA ASP A 519 -3.30 -0.72 16.95
C ASP A 519 -2.60 0.30 16.05
N LYS A 520 -3.39 1.26 15.58
CA LYS A 520 -2.91 2.39 14.79
C LYS A 520 -2.46 3.56 15.65
N ALA A 521 -2.77 3.54 16.94
CA ALA A 521 -2.40 4.58 17.89
C ALA A 521 -0.88 4.60 18.08
N ASP A 522 -0.28 3.46 18.38
CA ASP A 522 1.17 3.37 18.57
C ASP A 522 1.94 3.72 17.29
N VAL A 523 1.43 3.33 16.10
CA VAL A 523 2.02 3.72 14.82
C VAL A 523 2.04 5.24 14.66
N GLY A 524 0.90 5.90 14.86
CA GLY A 524 0.78 7.36 14.75
C GLY A 524 1.62 8.10 15.79
N LEU A 525 1.68 7.60 17.03
CA LEU A 525 2.48 8.15 18.12
C LEU A 525 3.99 8.05 17.86
N ARG A 526 4.47 6.95 17.26
CA ARG A 526 5.88 6.79 16.88
C ARG A 526 6.28 7.74 15.76
N LEU A 527 5.43 7.91 14.75
CA LEU A 527 5.63 8.92 13.70
C LEU A 527 5.61 10.34 14.29
N ALA A 528 4.70 10.63 15.23
CA ALA A 528 4.61 11.95 15.85
C ALA A 528 5.84 12.23 16.71
N SER A 529 6.30 11.25 17.49
CA SER A 529 7.56 11.35 18.25
C SER A 529 8.71 11.69 17.31
N LYS A 530 8.80 11.04 16.15
CA LYS A 530 9.82 11.34 15.14
C LYS A 530 9.70 12.74 14.54
N ALA A 531 8.49 13.21 14.27
CA ALA A 531 8.26 14.58 13.81
C ALA A 531 8.68 15.62 14.88
N LEU A 532 8.29 15.38 16.14
CA LEU A 532 8.58 16.28 17.26
C LEU A 532 10.08 16.41 17.52
N THR A 533 10.85 15.33 17.41
CA THR A 533 12.32 15.37 17.53
C THR A 533 12.98 15.97 16.28
N MET A 534 12.65 15.46 15.10
CA MET A 534 13.40 15.75 13.88
C MET A 534 13.04 17.09 13.25
N VAL A 535 11.75 17.46 13.28
CA VAL A 535 11.21 18.63 12.56
C VAL A 535 11.06 19.82 13.50
N TYR A 536 10.59 19.57 14.72
CA TYR A 536 10.30 20.62 15.70
C TYR A 536 11.37 20.74 16.80
N HIS A 537 12.40 19.88 16.77
CA HIS A 537 13.54 19.89 17.69
C HIS A 537 13.17 19.85 19.18
N LEU A 538 12.02 19.27 19.49
CA LEU A 538 11.55 19.09 20.86
C LEU A 538 12.24 17.89 21.51
N GLN A 539 12.46 18.01 22.81
CA GLN A 539 13.09 16.99 23.64
C GLN A 539 12.05 16.12 24.36
N GLY A 540 12.47 14.98 24.91
CA GLY A 540 11.61 14.11 25.72
C GLY A 540 10.78 13.09 24.93
N PHE A 541 11.05 12.93 23.63
CA PHE A 541 10.43 11.91 22.78
C PHE A 541 11.45 10.82 22.44
N ALA A 542 11.07 9.57 22.64
CA ALA A 542 11.92 8.41 22.40
C ALA A 542 11.81 7.91 20.96
N GLU A 543 12.84 7.17 20.53
CA GLU A 543 12.91 6.55 19.21
C GLU A 543 13.37 5.10 19.36
N SER A 544 12.97 4.24 18.42
CA SER A 544 13.46 2.87 18.37
C SER A 544 14.97 2.79 18.23
N PRO A 545 15.64 1.88 18.97
CA PRO A 545 17.04 1.60 18.75
C PRO A 545 17.29 0.99 17.37
N LEU A 546 18.38 1.42 16.75
CA LEU A 546 18.80 0.96 15.43
C LEU A 546 20.23 0.45 15.49
N TYR A 547 20.47 -0.67 14.81
CA TYR A 547 21.79 -1.25 14.65
C TYR A 547 22.77 -0.23 14.03
N THR A 548 24.01 -0.20 14.52
CA THR A 548 25.10 0.62 13.98
C THR A 548 26.28 -0.20 13.52
N SER A 549 26.75 -1.15 14.34
CA SER A 549 27.90 -2.00 14.02
C SER A 549 27.89 -3.30 14.83
N ALA A 550 28.67 -4.27 14.37
CA ALA A 550 28.97 -5.50 15.09
C ALA A 550 30.48 -5.74 15.12
N ASP A 551 31.04 -5.93 16.31
CA ASP A 551 32.44 -6.31 16.52
C ASP A 551 32.53 -7.81 16.76
N PHE A 552 33.19 -8.54 15.85
CA PHE A 552 33.30 -10.00 15.92
C PHE A 552 34.57 -10.42 16.66
N SER A 553 34.41 -11.36 17.59
CA SER A 553 35.49 -11.95 18.39
C SER A 553 35.35 -13.47 18.43
N ALA A 554 36.37 -14.16 18.93
CA ALA A 554 36.27 -15.60 19.14
C ALA A 554 35.10 -15.91 20.10
N GLY A 555 34.13 -16.69 19.61
CA GLY A 555 32.96 -17.15 20.34
C GLY A 555 31.79 -16.17 20.45
N TYR A 556 31.91 -14.89 20.06
CA TYR A 556 30.81 -13.93 20.21
C TYR A 556 30.91 -12.73 19.26
N ALA A 557 29.81 -12.00 19.12
CA ALA A 557 29.72 -10.68 18.51
C ALA A 557 29.23 -9.64 19.54
N ILE A 558 29.75 -8.42 19.50
CA ILE A 558 29.20 -7.27 20.23
C ILE A 558 28.43 -6.40 19.24
N VAL A 559 27.12 -6.29 19.44
CA VAL A 559 26.22 -5.50 18.61
C VAL A 559 25.99 -4.16 19.26
N ASN A 560 26.20 -3.08 18.51
CA ASN A 560 26.03 -1.71 18.96
C ASN A 560 24.73 -1.12 18.37
N PHE A 561 24.00 -0.36 19.20
CA PHE A 561 22.77 0.32 18.83
C PHE A 561 22.84 1.82 19.14
N LYS A 562 22.30 2.65 18.24
CA LYS A 562 21.96 4.05 18.53
C LYS A 562 20.53 4.14 19.07
N ASN A 563 20.13 5.32 19.57
CA ASN A 563 18.80 5.60 20.13
C ASN A 563 18.45 4.75 21.38
N ALA A 564 19.46 4.36 22.15
CA ALA A 564 19.32 3.62 23.40
C ALA A 564 20.03 4.34 24.57
N VAL A 565 19.85 5.66 24.68
CA VAL A 565 20.59 6.51 25.63
C VAL A 565 20.36 6.08 27.08
N ASN A 566 19.13 5.70 27.43
CA ASN A 566 18.78 5.18 28.75
C ASN A 566 19.00 3.66 28.88
N GLY A 567 19.58 3.01 27.87
CA GLY A 567 19.85 1.58 27.85
C GLY A 567 18.80 0.75 27.10
N LEU A 568 19.02 -0.56 27.13
CA LEU A 568 18.16 -1.57 26.51
C LEU A 568 17.53 -2.45 27.59
N MET A 569 16.39 -3.05 27.27
CA MET A 569 15.72 -4.07 28.09
C MET A 569 15.21 -5.23 27.24
N ALA A 570 15.17 -6.41 27.85
CA ALA A 570 14.40 -7.53 27.35
C ALA A 570 12.96 -7.43 27.90
N LYS A 571 11.97 -7.32 27.01
CA LYS A 571 10.55 -7.34 27.38
C LYS A 571 10.09 -8.78 27.57
N ASP A 572 10.61 -9.41 28.61
CA ASP A 572 10.30 -10.78 29.03
C ASP A 572 10.43 -10.89 30.56
N LYS A 573 9.67 -11.80 31.16
CA LYS A 573 9.63 -11.98 32.62
C LYS A 573 11.01 -12.35 33.21
N TYR A 574 11.85 -13.04 32.46
CA TYR A 574 13.11 -13.60 32.93
C TYR A 574 14.33 -12.85 32.40
N GLY A 575 14.13 -11.81 31.59
CA GLY A 575 15.22 -11.02 31.01
C GLY A 575 15.98 -11.72 29.87
N TYR A 576 15.47 -12.85 29.35
CA TYR A 576 16.10 -13.53 28.21
C TYR A 576 15.89 -12.74 26.93
N ILE A 577 16.96 -12.55 26.16
CA ILE A 577 16.90 -11.91 24.85
C ILE A 577 16.72 -12.99 23.77
N LYS A 578 15.75 -12.78 22.88
CA LYS A 578 15.41 -13.67 21.76
C LYS A 578 15.59 -12.96 20.43
N GLY A 579 15.56 -13.73 19.34
CA GLY A 579 15.53 -13.21 17.97
C GLY A 579 16.90 -12.98 17.32
N PHE A 580 18.01 -13.29 17.99
CA PHE A 580 19.34 -13.24 17.40
C PHE A 580 19.73 -14.55 16.71
N GLU A 581 20.42 -14.43 15.58
CA GLU A 581 21.06 -15.52 14.85
C GLU A 581 22.51 -15.16 14.52
N LEU A 582 23.43 -16.14 14.59
CA LEU A 582 24.83 -15.99 14.20
C LEU A 582 25.19 -16.97 13.09
N ALA A 583 26.09 -16.55 12.20
CA ALA A 583 26.70 -17.44 11.19
C ALA A 583 28.22 -17.32 11.19
N GLY A 584 28.87 -18.43 10.86
CA GLY A 584 30.30 -18.50 10.59
C GLY A 584 30.61 -18.34 9.11
N ALA A 585 31.85 -18.67 8.71
CA ALA A 585 32.28 -18.62 7.31
C ALA A 585 31.55 -19.61 6.38
N ASP A 586 30.79 -20.56 6.94
CA ASP A 586 29.92 -21.49 6.20
C ASP A 586 28.56 -20.87 5.79
N HIS A 587 28.30 -19.63 6.22
CA HIS A 587 27.08 -18.86 5.97
C HIS A 587 25.80 -19.52 6.51
N LYS A 588 25.94 -20.46 7.44
CA LYS A 588 24.81 -21.12 8.08
C LYS A 588 24.46 -20.43 9.39
N PHE A 589 23.21 -19.98 9.50
CA PHE A 589 22.71 -19.29 10.68
C PHE A 589 22.22 -20.27 11.75
N TYR A 590 22.54 -19.95 12.99
CA TYR A 590 22.10 -20.64 14.19
C TYR A 590 21.50 -19.64 15.16
N TYR A 591 20.40 -20.00 15.84
CA TYR A 591 19.87 -19.20 16.93
C TYR A 591 20.94 -18.99 18.00
N ALA A 592 21.04 -17.75 18.48
CA ALA A 592 22.11 -17.33 19.37
C ALA A 592 21.55 -16.84 20.71
N GLN A 593 22.34 -17.06 21.76
CA GLN A 593 22.11 -16.46 23.06
C GLN A 593 22.58 -15.02 23.04
N ALA A 594 21.95 -14.16 23.84
CA ALA A 594 22.31 -12.75 23.92
C ALA A 594 22.15 -12.18 25.32
N GLY A 595 22.94 -11.15 25.64
CA GLY A 595 22.88 -10.42 26.91
C GLY A 595 23.28 -8.96 26.72
N ILE A 596 22.55 -8.04 27.37
CA ILE A 596 22.90 -6.62 27.41
C ILE A 596 24.12 -6.45 28.32
N ILE A 597 25.15 -5.76 27.85
CA ILE A 597 26.43 -5.61 28.58
C ILE A 597 26.75 -4.17 28.98
N ASP A 598 26.23 -3.18 28.26
CA ASP A 598 26.51 -1.75 28.44
C ASP A 598 25.45 -0.94 27.65
N GLY A 599 25.28 0.36 27.94
CA GLY A 599 24.26 1.25 27.37
C GLY A 599 24.23 1.25 25.84
N GLY A 600 23.32 0.44 25.27
CA GLY A 600 23.15 0.26 23.83
C GLY A 600 23.97 -0.88 23.20
N LYS A 601 24.57 -1.78 24.00
CA LYS A 601 25.37 -2.91 23.51
C LYS A 601 24.83 -4.27 23.94
N VAL A 602 24.82 -5.21 23.02
CA VAL A 602 24.41 -6.60 23.25
C VAL A 602 25.52 -7.55 22.84
N LYS A 603 25.94 -8.42 23.76
CA LYS A 603 26.81 -9.55 23.45
C LYS A 603 25.96 -10.72 22.95
N VAL A 604 26.32 -11.28 21.80
CA VAL A 604 25.61 -12.38 21.13
C VAL A 604 26.58 -13.55 20.93
N TRP A 605 26.20 -14.77 21.31
CA TRP A 605 27.08 -15.95 21.20
C TRP A 605 26.30 -17.24 20.88
N CYS A 606 26.97 -18.20 20.25
CA CYS A 606 26.42 -19.52 19.94
C CYS A 606 27.55 -20.55 19.94
N SER A 607 27.41 -21.65 20.70
CA SER A 607 28.43 -22.71 20.78
C SER A 607 28.68 -23.41 19.43
N GLN A 608 27.70 -23.38 18.53
CA GLN A 608 27.81 -23.92 17.17
C GLN A 608 28.58 -22.98 16.22
N VAL A 609 28.82 -21.73 16.64
CA VAL A 609 29.49 -20.70 15.83
C VAL A 609 30.70 -20.13 16.61
N PRO A 610 31.79 -20.90 16.74
CA PRO A 610 32.97 -20.46 17.52
C PRO A 610 33.72 -19.28 16.91
N LYS A 611 33.50 -18.98 15.62
CA LYS A 611 34.08 -17.84 14.89
C LYS A 611 32.97 -17.13 14.09
N PRO A 612 32.14 -16.31 14.75
CA PRO A 612 31.07 -15.60 14.07
C PRO A 612 31.64 -14.55 13.10
N VAL A 613 30.98 -14.41 11.95
CA VAL A 613 31.28 -13.39 10.92
C VAL A 613 30.04 -12.59 10.51
N ALA A 614 28.85 -13.05 10.92
CA ALA A 614 27.59 -12.37 10.68
C ALA A 614 26.63 -12.54 11.86
N VAL A 615 25.81 -11.51 12.09
CA VAL A 615 24.73 -11.50 13.07
C VAL A 615 23.48 -10.91 12.43
N ARG A 616 22.33 -11.49 12.77
CA ARG A 616 21.01 -11.00 12.37
C ARG A 616 20.10 -10.93 13.59
N TYR A 617 19.16 -9.99 13.57
CA TYR A 617 18.14 -9.84 14.60
C TYR A 617 16.76 -9.68 13.96
N ALA A 618 15.79 -10.44 14.45
CA ALA A 618 14.39 -10.39 13.99
C ALA A 618 14.24 -10.59 12.47
N TRP A 619 15.09 -11.44 11.88
CA TRP A 619 15.17 -11.66 10.43
C TRP A 619 14.16 -12.71 9.94
N THR A 620 12.89 -12.36 10.02
CA THR A 620 11.75 -13.20 9.63
C THR A 620 10.53 -12.35 9.29
N ASP A 621 9.49 -12.92 8.68
CA ASP A 621 8.32 -12.14 8.29
C ASP A 621 7.54 -11.64 9.51
N ALA A 622 7.32 -12.51 10.49
CA ALA A 622 6.67 -12.17 11.75
C ALA A 622 7.58 -12.45 12.95
N PRO A 623 8.47 -11.52 13.36
CA PRO A 623 9.39 -11.68 14.48
C PRO A 623 8.67 -11.53 15.84
N ILE A 624 7.63 -12.32 16.10
CA ILE A 624 6.81 -12.22 17.32
C ILE A 624 7.58 -12.52 18.61
N GLU A 625 8.71 -13.23 18.49
CA GLU A 625 9.59 -13.54 19.63
C GLU A 625 10.63 -12.46 19.90
N ALA A 626 10.83 -11.51 18.98
CA ALA A 626 11.81 -10.44 19.14
C ALA A 626 11.38 -9.52 20.29
N ASN A 627 12.21 -9.46 21.33
CA ASN A 627 11.83 -8.86 22.60
C ASN A 627 12.84 -7.85 23.14
N LEU A 628 13.74 -7.34 22.30
CA LEU A 628 14.68 -6.28 22.67
C LEU A 628 14.06 -4.90 22.43
N TYR A 629 14.08 -4.06 23.46
CA TYR A 629 13.53 -2.71 23.47
C TYR A 629 14.52 -1.73 24.11
N ASN A 630 14.32 -0.43 23.93
CA ASN A 630 14.90 0.56 24.86
C ASN A 630 14.07 0.65 26.15
N MET A 631 14.60 1.36 27.15
CA MET A 631 13.92 1.56 28.44
C MET A 631 12.60 2.33 28.33
N GLU A 632 12.40 3.06 27.24
CA GLU A 632 11.17 3.80 26.94
C GLU A 632 10.09 2.93 26.28
N GLY A 633 10.38 1.65 25.99
CA GLY A 633 9.42 0.69 25.47
C GLY A 633 9.30 0.64 23.95
N PHE A 634 10.26 1.18 23.20
CA PHE A 634 10.32 1.11 21.74
C PHE A 634 11.14 -0.10 21.28
N PRO A 635 10.64 -0.91 20.33
CA PRO A 635 11.34 -2.10 19.87
C PRO A 635 12.61 -1.74 19.10
N VAL A 636 13.62 -2.61 19.18
CA VAL A 636 14.78 -2.57 18.29
C VAL A 636 14.36 -2.94 16.87
N GLY A 637 14.80 -2.15 15.88
CA GLY A 637 14.56 -2.45 14.47
C GLY A 637 15.30 -3.73 14.00
N PRO A 638 14.68 -4.58 13.16
CA PRO A 638 15.35 -5.71 12.54
C PRO A 638 16.57 -5.29 11.72
N PHE A 639 17.60 -6.14 11.69
CA PHE A 639 18.82 -5.86 10.94
C PHE A 639 19.60 -7.12 10.58
N ARG A 640 20.56 -6.96 9.67
CA ARG A 640 21.65 -7.90 9.43
C ARG A 640 22.98 -7.15 9.36
N SER A 641 24.07 -7.83 9.72
CA SER A 641 25.43 -7.28 9.61
C SER A 641 26.15 -7.68 8.32
N ASP A 642 25.64 -8.70 7.60
CA ASP A 642 26.22 -9.20 6.35
C ASP A 642 25.63 -8.50 5.12
N SER A 643 26.35 -8.63 4.00
CA SER A 643 25.90 -8.20 2.67
C SER A 643 25.58 -9.38 1.76
N TRP A 644 25.29 -10.56 2.32
CA TRP A 644 25.07 -11.77 1.50
C TRP A 644 23.78 -11.64 0.70
N LYS A 645 23.71 -12.41 -0.39
CA LYS A 645 22.57 -12.39 -1.32
C LYS A 645 21.27 -12.78 -0.60
N GLY A 646 20.25 -11.94 -0.78
CA GLY A 646 18.89 -12.18 -0.28
C GLY A 646 18.03 -12.96 -1.28
N THR A 647 16.81 -13.32 -0.85
CA THR A 647 15.80 -14.02 -1.64
C THR A 647 15.10 -13.12 -2.68
N THR A 648 15.18 -11.80 -2.51
CA THR A 648 14.54 -10.83 -3.43
C THR A 648 15.51 -10.27 -4.48
N GLU A 649 16.79 -10.57 -4.36
CA GLU A 649 17.80 -10.08 -5.31
C GLU A 649 17.61 -10.71 -6.69
N GLY A 650 17.43 -9.85 -7.70
CA GLY A 650 17.14 -10.25 -9.09
C GLY A 650 15.66 -10.19 -9.45
N LYS A 651 14.76 -9.99 -8.48
CA LYS A 651 13.34 -9.68 -8.77
C LYS A 651 13.21 -8.18 -9.07
N LYS A 652 12.50 -7.86 -10.15
CA LYS A 652 12.39 -6.50 -10.71
C LYS A 652 10.92 -6.17 -11.00
N PHE A 653 10.63 -4.88 -11.00
CA PHE A 653 9.41 -4.30 -11.53
C PHE A 653 9.42 -4.43 -13.06
N GLU A 654 8.47 -5.24 -13.54
CA GLU A 654 8.27 -5.68 -14.95
C GLU A 654 9.45 -6.44 -15.59
#